data_AF-A0A5C0DNX8-F1
#
_entry.id   AF-A0A5C0DNX8-F1
#
_cell.length_a   1.000
_cell.length_b   1.000
_cell.length_c   1.000
_cell.angle_alpha   90.00
_cell.angle_beta   90.00
_cell.angle_gamma   90.00
#
_symmetry.space_group_name_H-M   'P 1'
#
loop_
_entity.id
_entity.type
_entity.pdbx_description
1 polymer ?
#
loop_
_entity_poly.entity_id
_entity_poly.type
_entity_poly.pdbx_seq_one_letter_code
_entity_poly.pdbx_strand_id
1 'polypeptide(L)'
;MDAAKLLALYEEGETDFQELNLENIDLRNADLSGADFSDANFNGVNFSHANLRDTNLAGVNFHGSDLSNADLSNSDLGGANFSGVNFSHAILHNTNLAGVNFHDSDLSNADLSYANLCCANAELSQYDCVYIDDCIYNSQYGYAEELEVAIFSNVNLTDAKLIETKLCGVDLSNLNLSGADLSDGANLSNADLSNADLSNADLSNANLSNADLSNANLSNANLSNANLSNADLSNANLSDADLSNATNLNSANLNGANLNNTDLSSVNLSHKNFSHFNFSDAYLSSAELEGVNLSYANLENADLSGANLENANLSGANLENADLSGANLENANLSGANLENADLSGANLENANLSGANLTGTIIDIKKEIDHKWAIVWKILNQEKFAQINQQEKNQISLSETRNHFSKYELECIDLSNSYLKNAKLANLNLTHTDFSNSNLHSADLRGANLTGANLTGVNLQEATLIKANLQGADLSNADLRYANIHGANLNNTKRDGAKFTTFDDISCSWNQLNDDQFEELCYDILREKHKLTDIQKIDKSRSRDGGRDIVFSKGVDINKKPIKWIAQCKLKSDKRSLGKSQVPDISDMLKAQAAKGFCIMTSGIIGATLHDSLDALRDKEGWEVERWSYLEIERFLAEHPEIKSRHFKD
;
A
#
# COMPACT_ATOMS: atom_id res chain seq x y z
N MET A 1 -56.01 18.03 -29.47
CA MET A 1 -55.81 19.06 -30.53
C MET A 1 -54.69 18.58 -31.43
N ASP A 2 -54.61 18.99 -32.71
CA ASP A 2 -53.44 18.64 -33.55
C ASP A 2 -52.35 19.73 -33.49
N ALA A 3 -51.12 19.37 -33.86
CA ALA A 3 -49.96 20.26 -33.81
C ALA A 3 -50.16 21.53 -34.65
N ALA A 4 -50.73 21.40 -35.85
CA ALA A 4 -50.93 22.54 -36.75
C ALA A 4 -51.88 23.59 -36.15
N LYS A 5 -52.95 23.13 -35.48
CA LYS A 5 -53.88 24.02 -34.80
C LYS A 5 -53.26 24.69 -33.58
N LEU A 6 -52.46 23.98 -32.79
CA LEU A 6 -51.74 24.57 -31.65
C LEU A 6 -50.82 25.69 -32.13
N LEU A 7 -49.97 25.39 -33.11
CA LEU A 7 -49.00 26.36 -33.63
C LEU A 7 -49.68 27.59 -34.24
N ALA A 8 -50.80 27.40 -34.95
CA ALA A 8 -51.57 28.53 -35.50
C ALA A 8 -52.16 29.42 -34.39
N LEU A 9 -52.69 28.84 -33.31
CA LEU A 9 -53.22 29.62 -32.18
C LEU A 9 -52.11 30.39 -31.45
N TYR A 10 -50.96 29.74 -31.27
CA TYR A 10 -49.79 30.39 -30.68
C TYR A 10 -49.27 31.54 -31.55
N GLU A 11 -49.22 31.37 -32.88
CA GLU A 11 -48.89 32.43 -33.84
C GLU A 11 -49.90 33.60 -33.82
N GLU A 12 -51.17 33.33 -33.47
CA GLU A 12 -52.21 34.34 -33.27
C GLU A 12 -52.10 35.07 -31.91
N GLY A 13 -51.17 34.64 -31.04
CA GLY A 13 -50.89 35.25 -29.74
C GLY A 13 -51.62 34.60 -28.57
N GLU A 14 -52.25 33.43 -28.76
CA GLU A 14 -52.79 32.63 -27.65
C GLU A 14 -51.64 31.99 -26.87
N THR A 15 -51.69 32.10 -25.55
CA THR A 15 -50.67 31.53 -24.64
C THR A 15 -51.27 30.68 -23.54
N ASP A 16 -52.60 30.64 -23.40
CA ASP A 16 -53.31 29.84 -22.41
C ASP A 16 -53.76 28.51 -23.05
N PHE A 17 -53.07 27.43 -22.70
CA PHE A 17 -53.30 26.08 -23.18
C PHE A 17 -53.39 25.08 -22.02
N GLN A 18 -53.97 25.51 -20.90
CA GLN A 18 -54.16 24.65 -19.72
C GLN A 18 -55.04 23.43 -20.03
N GLU A 19 -54.80 22.32 -19.33
CA GLU A 19 -55.58 21.07 -19.39
C GLU A 19 -55.67 20.42 -20.79
N LEU A 20 -54.78 20.80 -21.70
CA LEU A 20 -54.94 20.47 -23.11
C LEU A 20 -54.43 19.05 -23.42
N ASN A 21 -55.21 18.29 -24.18
CA ASN A 21 -54.81 16.94 -24.59
C ASN A 21 -54.13 16.96 -25.97
N LEU A 22 -52.82 16.66 -25.97
CA LEU A 22 -51.92 16.62 -27.12
C LEU A 22 -51.23 15.26 -27.29
N GLU A 23 -51.83 14.18 -26.81
CA GLU A 23 -51.22 12.84 -26.85
C GLU A 23 -50.71 12.43 -28.26
N ASN A 24 -49.48 11.89 -28.32
CA ASN A 24 -48.81 11.34 -29.51
C ASN A 24 -48.67 12.29 -30.72
N ILE A 25 -48.50 13.60 -30.49
CA ILE A 25 -48.23 14.56 -31.57
C ILE A 25 -46.73 14.85 -31.76
N ASP A 26 -46.39 15.41 -32.93
CA ASP A 26 -45.04 15.85 -33.27
C ASP A 26 -44.95 17.38 -33.17
N LEU A 27 -44.20 17.86 -32.19
CA LEU A 27 -43.88 19.27 -31.91
C LEU A 27 -42.37 19.52 -31.97
N ARG A 28 -41.64 18.74 -32.77
CA ARG A 28 -40.21 18.93 -32.94
C ARG A 28 -39.88 20.30 -33.50
N ASN A 29 -38.87 20.94 -32.91
CA ASN A 29 -38.45 22.30 -33.25
C ASN A 29 -39.56 23.37 -33.07
N ALA A 30 -40.65 23.05 -32.37
CA ALA A 30 -41.67 24.05 -32.07
C ALA A 30 -41.11 25.12 -31.12
N ASP A 31 -41.50 26.37 -31.33
CA ASP A 31 -41.31 27.44 -30.36
C ASP A 31 -42.66 27.69 -29.68
N LEU A 32 -42.69 27.38 -28.38
CA LEU A 32 -43.85 27.54 -27.52
C LEU A 32 -43.45 28.26 -26.23
N SER A 33 -42.39 29.08 -26.29
CA SER A 33 -41.87 29.80 -25.14
C SER A 33 -42.93 30.70 -24.49
N GLY A 34 -42.92 30.80 -23.16
CA GLY A 34 -43.87 31.62 -22.41
C GLY A 34 -45.32 31.12 -22.36
N ALA A 35 -45.62 29.98 -22.98
CA ALA A 35 -46.96 29.40 -22.96
C ALA A 35 -47.28 28.73 -21.61
N ASP A 36 -48.56 28.74 -21.23
CA ASP A 36 -49.09 28.01 -20.09
C ASP A 36 -49.76 26.73 -20.55
N PHE A 37 -49.17 25.60 -20.20
CA PHE A 37 -49.69 24.26 -20.46
C PHE A 37 -49.97 23.51 -19.17
N SER A 38 -50.15 24.19 -18.04
CA SER A 38 -50.39 23.51 -16.76
C SER A 38 -51.50 22.47 -16.86
N ASP A 39 -51.27 21.32 -16.24
CA ASP A 39 -52.15 20.13 -16.25
C ASP A 39 -52.46 19.53 -17.64
N ALA A 40 -51.71 19.88 -18.69
CA ALA A 40 -51.86 19.29 -20.02
C ALA A 40 -51.44 17.80 -20.07
N ASN A 41 -51.96 17.08 -21.07
CA ASN A 41 -51.56 15.71 -21.38
C ASN A 41 -50.67 15.66 -22.61
N PHE A 42 -49.37 15.46 -22.38
CA PHE A 42 -48.32 15.38 -23.38
C PHE A 42 -47.75 13.97 -23.53
N ASN A 43 -48.51 12.93 -23.17
CA ASN A 43 -48.05 11.55 -23.30
C ASN A 43 -47.61 11.22 -24.75
N GLY A 44 -46.40 10.69 -24.90
CA GLY A 44 -45.82 10.27 -26.18
C GLY A 44 -45.56 11.40 -27.18
N VAL A 45 -45.51 12.65 -26.73
CA VAL A 45 -45.27 13.81 -27.61
C VAL A 45 -43.79 13.91 -27.96
N ASN A 46 -43.49 14.25 -29.21
CA ASN A 46 -42.13 14.55 -29.63
C ASN A 46 -41.86 16.05 -29.57
N PHE A 47 -41.10 16.47 -28.56
CA PHE A 47 -40.58 17.81 -28.35
C PHE A 47 -39.08 17.92 -28.66
N SER A 48 -38.48 16.98 -29.39
CA SER A 48 -37.03 17.04 -29.63
C SER A 48 -36.67 18.37 -30.31
N HIS A 49 -35.66 19.08 -29.78
CA HIS A 49 -35.24 20.42 -30.21
C HIS A 49 -36.29 21.55 -30.04
N ALA A 50 -37.37 21.34 -29.28
CA ALA A 50 -38.35 22.39 -29.04
C ALA A 50 -37.82 23.48 -28.09
N ASN A 51 -38.28 24.72 -28.29
CA ASN A 51 -38.10 25.82 -27.36
C ASN A 51 -39.34 25.93 -26.47
N LEU A 52 -39.18 25.50 -25.22
CA LEU A 52 -40.18 25.55 -24.14
C LEU A 52 -39.73 26.49 -23.01
N ARG A 53 -38.85 27.47 -23.29
CA ARG A 53 -38.35 28.39 -22.28
C ARG A 53 -39.48 29.20 -21.64
N ASP A 54 -39.31 29.50 -20.36
CA ASP A 54 -40.20 30.37 -19.58
C ASP A 54 -41.68 29.87 -19.59
N THR A 55 -41.91 28.57 -19.76
CA THR A 55 -43.25 27.98 -19.82
C THR A 55 -43.77 27.56 -18.44
N ASN A 56 -45.09 27.51 -18.29
CA ASN A 56 -45.72 26.84 -17.14
C ASN A 56 -46.13 25.42 -17.56
N LEU A 57 -45.42 24.43 -17.02
CA LEU A 57 -45.57 23.00 -17.27
C LEU A 57 -45.90 22.23 -15.97
N ALA A 58 -46.40 22.92 -14.95
CA ALA A 58 -46.77 22.30 -13.68
C ALA A 58 -47.86 21.24 -13.89
N GLY A 59 -47.68 20.08 -13.25
CA GLY A 59 -48.64 18.96 -13.31
C GLY A 59 -48.78 18.25 -14.66
N VAL A 60 -47.98 18.62 -15.67
CA VAL A 60 -48.10 18.07 -17.02
C VAL A 60 -47.71 16.60 -17.07
N ASN A 61 -48.48 15.79 -17.80
CA ASN A 61 -48.16 14.39 -18.06
C ASN A 61 -47.31 14.23 -19.31
N PHE A 62 -46.00 14.03 -19.15
CA PHE A 62 -45.04 13.83 -20.24
C PHE A 62 -44.68 12.36 -20.48
N HIS A 63 -45.38 11.40 -19.88
CA HIS A 63 -45.00 9.99 -19.95
C HIS A 63 -44.62 9.52 -21.36
N GLY A 64 -43.41 8.95 -21.50
CA GLY A 64 -42.89 8.40 -22.76
C GLY A 64 -42.57 9.42 -23.85
N SER A 65 -42.53 10.71 -23.53
CA SER A 65 -42.22 11.78 -24.50
C SER A 65 -40.74 11.92 -24.79
N ASP A 66 -40.44 12.51 -25.95
CA ASP A 66 -39.07 12.82 -26.38
C ASP A 66 -38.81 14.31 -26.24
N LEU A 67 -38.00 14.68 -25.24
CA LEU A 67 -37.56 16.05 -24.95
C LEU A 67 -36.07 16.23 -25.23
N SER A 68 -35.46 15.32 -25.99
CA SER A 68 -34.03 15.40 -26.28
C SER A 68 -33.68 16.71 -26.99
N ASN A 69 -32.61 17.35 -26.54
CA ASN A 69 -32.15 18.66 -27.04
C ASN A 69 -33.18 19.81 -26.91
N ALA A 70 -34.27 19.63 -26.16
CA ALA A 70 -35.24 20.70 -25.92
C ALA A 70 -34.68 21.71 -24.90
N ASP A 71 -35.11 22.97 -25.02
CA ASP A 71 -34.78 24.02 -24.06
C ASP A 71 -36.00 24.34 -23.20
N LEU A 72 -35.94 23.97 -21.93
CA LEU A 72 -36.98 24.21 -20.92
C LEU A 72 -36.54 25.27 -19.89
N SER A 73 -35.48 26.05 -20.17
CA SER A 73 -34.91 26.97 -19.20
C SER A 73 -35.95 27.88 -18.56
N ASN A 74 -35.81 28.12 -17.24
CA ASN A 74 -36.69 28.99 -16.43
C ASN A 74 -38.16 28.54 -16.34
N SER A 75 -38.49 27.32 -16.76
CA SER A 75 -39.87 26.83 -16.72
C SER A 75 -40.24 26.26 -15.36
N ASP A 76 -41.52 26.30 -15.02
CA ASP A 76 -42.07 25.62 -13.85
C ASP A 76 -42.59 24.24 -14.26
N LEU A 77 -41.96 23.17 -13.77
CA LEU A 77 -42.35 21.79 -14.08
C LEU A 77 -42.77 21.04 -12.81
N GLY A 78 -43.11 21.76 -11.73
CA GLY A 78 -43.47 21.15 -10.45
C GLY A 78 -44.58 20.10 -10.59
N GLY A 79 -44.36 18.91 -10.02
CA GLY A 79 -45.32 17.80 -10.06
C GLY A 79 -45.53 17.14 -11.43
N ALA A 80 -44.74 17.49 -12.45
CA ALA A 80 -44.85 16.85 -13.76
C ALA A 80 -44.47 15.36 -13.71
N ASN A 81 -45.12 14.57 -14.58
CA ASN A 81 -44.80 13.15 -14.74
C ASN A 81 -43.86 12.94 -15.93
N PHE A 82 -42.57 12.72 -15.68
CA PHE A 82 -41.54 12.42 -16.68
C PHE A 82 -41.16 10.94 -16.78
N SER A 83 -42.05 10.04 -16.34
CA SER A 83 -41.73 8.62 -16.43
C SER A 83 -41.44 8.19 -17.88
N GLY A 84 -40.29 7.56 -18.10
CA GLY A 84 -39.84 7.09 -19.42
C GLY A 84 -39.49 8.20 -20.42
N VAL A 85 -39.28 9.43 -19.98
CA VAL A 85 -38.96 10.56 -20.87
C VAL A 85 -37.49 10.55 -21.26
N ASN A 86 -37.22 10.87 -22.53
CA ASN A 86 -35.87 11.13 -23.02
C ASN A 86 -35.53 12.63 -22.89
N PHE A 87 -34.65 12.98 -21.96
CA PHE A 87 -34.09 14.31 -21.76
C PHE A 87 -32.64 14.42 -22.22
N SER A 88 -32.13 13.47 -23.00
CA SER A 88 -30.72 13.51 -23.39
C SER A 88 -30.39 14.85 -24.07
N HIS A 89 -29.36 15.54 -23.56
CA HIS A 89 -28.95 16.88 -24.00
C HIS A 89 -29.99 18.01 -23.83
N ALA A 90 -31.06 17.79 -23.08
CA ALA A 90 -32.04 18.84 -22.79
C ALA A 90 -31.47 19.90 -21.83
N ILE A 91 -31.99 21.12 -21.92
CA ILE A 91 -31.62 22.23 -21.05
C ILE A 91 -32.77 22.46 -20.06
N LEU A 92 -32.56 22.09 -18.80
CA LEU A 92 -33.43 22.34 -17.65
C LEU A 92 -32.79 23.39 -16.70
N HIS A 93 -32.07 24.34 -17.27
CA HIS A 93 -31.38 25.37 -16.52
C HIS A 93 -32.38 26.23 -15.74
N ASN A 94 -32.14 26.42 -14.43
CA ASN A 94 -32.97 27.25 -13.55
C ASN A 94 -34.47 26.84 -13.57
N THR A 95 -34.77 25.54 -13.64
CA THR A 95 -36.15 25.04 -13.62
C THR A 95 -36.61 24.63 -12.21
N ASN A 96 -37.90 24.73 -11.94
CA ASN A 96 -38.52 24.11 -10.77
C ASN A 96 -38.90 22.65 -11.08
N LEU A 97 -38.28 21.70 -10.40
CA LEU A 97 -38.45 20.25 -10.58
C LEU A 97 -38.92 19.56 -9.28
N ALA A 98 -39.51 20.32 -8.36
CA ALA A 98 -40.08 19.80 -7.12
C ALA A 98 -41.20 18.77 -7.41
N GLY A 99 -41.16 17.62 -6.73
CA GLY A 99 -42.20 16.57 -6.84
C GLY A 99 -42.32 15.91 -8.21
N VAL A 100 -41.30 16.04 -9.05
CA VAL A 100 -41.29 15.47 -10.40
C VAL A 100 -40.97 13.97 -10.36
N ASN A 101 -41.67 13.19 -11.17
CA ASN A 101 -41.39 11.77 -11.33
C ASN A 101 -40.47 11.51 -12.54
N PHE A 102 -39.20 11.19 -12.29
CA PHE A 102 -38.20 10.87 -13.31
C PHE A 102 -38.03 9.36 -13.56
N HIS A 103 -38.90 8.50 -13.03
CA HIS A 103 -38.76 7.04 -13.19
C HIS A 103 -38.46 6.61 -14.63
N ASP A 104 -37.43 5.78 -14.84
CA ASP A 104 -37.01 5.28 -16.16
C ASP A 104 -36.65 6.38 -17.20
N SER A 105 -36.38 7.61 -16.77
CA SER A 105 -35.98 8.69 -17.69
C SER A 105 -34.47 8.73 -17.94
N ASP A 106 -34.09 9.29 -19.10
CA ASP A 106 -32.70 9.48 -19.50
C ASP A 106 -32.36 10.97 -19.49
N LEU A 107 -31.58 11.40 -18.49
CA LEU A 107 -31.06 12.77 -18.36
C LEU A 107 -29.57 12.85 -18.73
N SER A 108 -29.05 11.87 -19.48
CA SER A 108 -27.64 11.91 -19.87
C SER A 108 -27.30 13.19 -20.65
N ASN A 109 -26.20 13.84 -20.28
CA ASN A 109 -25.78 15.11 -20.85
C ASN A 109 -26.77 16.28 -20.70
N ALA A 110 -27.82 16.14 -19.88
CA ALA A 110 -28.78 17.22 -19.64
C ALA A 110 -28.14 18.32 -18.76
N ASP A 111 -28.57 19.55 -18.96
CA ASP A 111 -28.16 20.70 -18.15
C ASP A 111 -29.25 21.04 -17.13
N LEU A 112 -29.07 20.59 -15.88
CA LEU A 112 -29.93 20.89 -14.74
C LEU A 112 -29.34 21.98 -13.85
N SER A 113 -28.37 22.76 -14.35
CA SER A 113 -27.69 23.75 -13.50
C SER A 113 -28.71 24.71 -12.90
N TYR A 114 -28.55 25.03 -11.61
CA TYR A 114 -29.47 25.88 -10.83
C TYR A 114 -30.90 25.33 -10.69
N ALA A 115 -31.17 24.08 -11.11
CA ALA A 115 -32.49 23.50 -10.95
C ALA A 115 -32.80 23.23 -9.48
N ASN A 116 -34.08 23.37 -9.13
CA ASN A 116 -34.57 23.03 -7.80
C ASN A 116 -35.26 21.67 -7.80
N LEU A 117 -34.57 20.64 -7.31
CA LEU A 117 -35.14 19.32 -7.07
C LEU A 117 -35.50 19.10 -5.60
N CYS A 118 -35.19 20.08 -4.74
CA CYS A 118 -35.51 20.03 -3.32
C CYS A 118 -37.01 20.23 -3.06
N CYS A 119 -37.61 19.23 -2.45
CA CYS A 119 -38.68 19.40 -1.47
C CYS A 119 -38.39 18.49 -0.26
N ALA A 120 -38.44 19.13 0.91
CA ALA A 120 -37.95 18.65 2.19
C ALA A 120 -38.75 17.45 2.72
N ASN A 121 -38.02 16.49 3.25
CA ASN A 121 -38.46 15.48 4.18
C ASN A 121 -39.29 16.10 5.34
N ALA A 122 -40.62 16.14 5.23
CA ALA A 122 -41.51 16.57 6.32
C ALA A 122 -41.87 15.43 7.28
N GLU A 123 -41.42 14.21 7.01
CA GLU A 123 -41.67 13.06 7.87
C GLU A 123 -40.43 12.18 8.00
N LEU A 124 -39.35 12.68 8.63
CA LEU A 124 -38.42 11.83 9.39
C LEU A 124 -37.53 12.70 10.31
N SER A 125 -37.91 12.70 11.59
CA SER A 125 -37.15 13.15 12.76
C SER A 125 -36.93 14.66 12.94
N GLN A 126 -37.42 15.12 14.08
CA GLN A 126 -37.51 16.50 14.54
C GLN A 126 -36.14 17.12 14.96
N TYR A 127 -34.99 16.67 14.44
CA TYR A 127 -33.70 17.05 15.04
C TYR A 127 -32.49 17.42 14.16
N ASP A 128 -32.38 17.12 12.85
CA ASP A 128 -31.10 17.34 12.15
C ASP A 128 -31.10 18.07 10.78
N CYS A 129 -32.25 18.51 10.26
CA CYS A 129 -32.25 19.48 9.16
C CYS A 129 -32.14 20.89 9.73
N VAL A 130 -30.91 21.36 9.96
CA VAL A 130 -30.66 22.79 10.24
C VAL A 130 -31.18 23.55 9.03
N TYR A 131 -32.25 24.31 9.25
CA TYR A 131 -32.75 25.34 8.36
C TYR A 131 -31.57 26.22 7.91
N ILE A 132 -31.07 26.00 6.70
CA ILE A 132 -30.24 26.96 5.99
C ILE A 132 -31.21 27.74 5.11
N ASP A 133 -31.24 29.06 5.31
CA ASP A 133 -32.26 30.04 4.89
C ASP A 133 -32.54 30.18 3.37
N ASP A 134 -32.16 29.22 2.50
CA ASP A 134 -32.27 29.34 1.03
C ASP A 134 -33.32 28.44 0.35
N CYS A 135 -34.11 27.70 1.13
CA CYS A 135 -35.28 26.95 0.63
C CYS A 135 -36.58 27.75 0.85
N ILE A 136 -36.67 28.95 0.26
CA ILE A 136 -37.90 29.75 0.32
C ILE A 136 -38.94 29.15 -0.64
N TYR A 137 -39.95 28.48 -0.07
CA TYR A 137 -41.18 28.12 -0.77
C TYR A 137 -42.25 29.18 -0.50
N ASN A 138 -42.71 29.85 -1.56
CA ASN A 138 -43.79 30.81 -1.53
C ASN A 138 -45.11 30.09 -1.85
N SER A 139 -45.86 29.69 -0.82
CA SER A 139 -47.14 29.00 -0.97
C SER A 139 -48.27 29.98 -1.32
N GLN A 140 -48.52 30.20 -2.62
CA GLN A 140 -49.78 30.80 -3.10
C GLN A 140 -50.82 29.75 -3.54
N TYR A 141 -50.43 28.47 -3.65
CA TYR A 141 -51.33 27.38 -4.04
C TYR A 141 -51.35 26.33 -2.94
N GLY A 142 -52.43 26.33 -2.17
CA GLY A 142 -52.58 25.46 -1.01
C GLY A 142 -52.92 24.03 -1.40
N TYR A 143 -51.94 23.13 -1.29
CA TYR A 143 -52.07 21.74 -0.84
C TYR A 143 -50.71 21.38 -0.21
N ALA A 144 -50.64 21.35 1.12
CA ALA A 144 -49.43 21.10 1.90
C ALA A 144 -49.64 19.90 2.85
N GLU A 145 -50.15 18.81 2.30
CA GLU A 145 -50.12 17.47 2.91
C GLU A 145 -49.58 16.57 1.78
N GLU A 146 -48.39 15.98 1.97
CA GLU A 146 -47.66 15.13 0.99
C GLU A 146 -47.06 15.85 -0.24
N LEU A 147 -46.07 16.74 -0.05
CA LEU A 147 -45.21 17.13 -1.18
C LEU A 147 -44.17 16.02 -1.39
N GLU A 148 -44.36 15.24 -2.47
CA GLU A 148 -43.47 14.13 -2.87
C GLU A 148 -42.05 14.65 -3.19
N VAL A 149 -41.03 13.91 -2.74
CA VAL A 149 -39.64 14.08 -3.19
C VAL A 149 -39.58 13.72 -4.67
N ALA A 150 -38.73 14.40 -5.46
CA ALA A 150 -38.52 13.99 -6.85
C ALA A 150 -38.11 12.51 -6.91
N ILE A 151 -38.81 11.71 -7.71
CA ILE A 151 -38.62 10.26 -7.73
C ILE A 151 -37.56 9.91 -8.77
N PHE A 152 -36.36 9.58 -8.29
CA PHE A 152 -35.27 9.07 -9.11
C PHE A 152 -35.13 7.57 -8.94
N SER A 153 -35.84 6.80 -9.77
CA SER A 153 -35.61 5.35 -9.84
C SER A 153 -35.28 4.95 -11.27
N ASN A 154 -34.15 4.24 -11.42
CA ASN A 154 -33.62 3.83 -12.73
C ASN A 154 -33.41 5.01 -13.68
N VAL A 155 -32.83 6.10 -13.16
CA VAL A 155 -32.54 7.32 -13.92
C VAL A 155 -31.07 7.34 -14.33
N ASN A 156 -30.81 7.73 -15.57
CA ASN A 156 -29.45 7.93 -16.07
C ASN A 156 -29.06 9.41 -15.98
N LEU A 157 -28.05 9.72 -15.17
CA LEU A 157 -27.48 11.07 -14.99
C LEU A 157 -26.03 11.15 -15.47
N THR A 158 -25.57 10.20 -16.29
CA THR A 158 -24.21 10.22 -16.86
C THR A 158 -23.95 11.54 -17.59
N ASP A 159 -22.82 12.17 -17.27
CA ASP A 159 -22.37 13.45 -17.83
C ASP A 159 -23.38 14.61 -17.69
N ALA A 160 -24.38 14.49 -16.80
CA ALA A 160 -25.34 15.56 -16.55
C ALA A 160 -24.66 16.72 -15.80
N LYS A 161 -25.07 17.96 -16.11
CA LYS A 161 -24.64 19.14 -15.36
C LYS A 161 -25.63 19.42 -14.26
N LEU A 162 -25.16 19.33 -13.03
CA LEU A 162 -25.87 19.54 -11.77
C LEU A 162 -25.22 20.66 -10.95
N ILE A 163 -24.53 21.60 -11.61
CA ILE A 163 -23.89 22.76 -10.99
C ILE A 163 -24.91 23.58 -10.21
N GLU A 164 -24.58 23.94 -8.97
CA GLU A 164 -25.46 24.71 -8.05
C GLU A 164 -26.88 24.11 -7.88
N THR A 165 -27.04 22.82 -8.19
CA THR A 165 -28.36 22.17 -8.13
C THR A 165 -28.74 21.88 -6.69
N LYS A 166 -30.02 22.09 -6.36
CA LYS A 166 -30.56 21.80 -5.03
C LYS A 166 -31.04 20.34 -4.98
N LEU A 167 -30.25 19.47 -4.34
CA LEU A 167 -30.44 18.01 -4.20
C LEU A 167 -30.50 17.54 -2.73
N CYS A 168 -30.77 18.46 -1.79
CA CYS A 168 -30.82 18.15 -0.36
C CYS A 168 -31.89 17.08 -0.06
N GLY A 169 -31.48 16.00 0.60
CA GLY A 169 -32.36 14.90 1.00
C GLY A 169 -32.91 14.05 -0.14
N VAL A 170 -32.42 14.21 -1.37
CA VAL A 170 -32.88 13.43 -2.52
C VAL A 170 -32.30 12.01 -2.44
N ASP A 171 -33.11 11.01 -2.78
CA ASP A 171 -32.66 9.64 -2.99
C ASP A 171 -32.05 9.51 -4.39
N LEU A 172 -30.72 9.41 -4.42
CA LEU A 172 -29.90 9.16 -5.60
C LEU A 172 -29.22 7.79 -5.51
N SER A 173 -29.71 6.91 -4.64
CA SER A 173 -29.11 5.61 -4.40
C SER A 173 -29.15 4.76 -5.67
N ASN A 174 -28.10 3.97 -5.89
CA ASN A 174 -27.96 3.05 -7.02
C ASN A 174 -28.01 3.72 -8.42
N LEU A 175 -28.00 5.05 -8.52
CA LEU A 175 -28.02 5.74 -9.79
C LEU A 175 -26.64 5.78 -10.45
N ASN A 176 -26.66 5.99 -11.76
CA ASN A 176 -25.45 6.27 -12.53
C ASN A 176 -25.27 7.79 -12.71
N LEU A 177 -24.32 8.36 -11.98
CA LEU A 177 -23.86 9.74 -12.07
C LEU A 177 -22.40 9.81 -12.57
N SER A 178 -21.93 8.79 -13.29
CA SER A 178 -20.56 8.76 -13.80
C SER A 178 -20.29 9.99 -14.68
N GLY A 179 -19.21 10.71 -14.43
CA GLY A 179 -18.85 11.92 -15.18
C GLY A 179 -19.77 13.13 -14.97
N ALA A 180 -20.76 13.05 -14.07
CA ALA A 180 -21.65 14.17 -13.78
C ALA A 180 -20.86 15.35 -13.18
N ASP A 181 -21.29 16.56 -13.52
CA ASP A 181 -20.72 17.81 -13.03
C ASP A 181 -21.61 18.36 -11.91
N LEU A 182 -21.27 18.02 -10.67
CA LEU A 182 -21.89 18.50 -9.43
C LEU A 182 -21.03 19.60 -8.76
N SER A 183 -20.16 20.25 -9.53
CA SER A 183 -19.20 21.21 -9.00
C SER A 183 -19.87 22.52 -8.57
N ASP A 184 -19.08 23.39 -7.93
CA ASP A 184 -19.40 24.79 -7.69
C ASP A 184 -20.70 25.04 -6.90
N GLY A 185 -20.97 24.20 -5.90
CA GLY A 185 -22.00 24.48 -4.89
C GLY A 185 -23.29 23.68 -5.01
N ALA A 186 -23.28 22.56 -5.74
CA ALA A 186 -24.37 21.59 -5.66
C ALA A 186 -24.62 21.21 -4.18
N ASN A 187 -25.89 21.27 -3.76
CA ASN A 187 -26.28 20.97 -2.39
C ASN A 187 -26.83 19.54 -2.30
N LEU A 188 -25.98 18.59 -1.92
CA LEU A 188 -26.31 17.18 -1.68
C LEU A 188 -26.40 16.86 -0.18
N SER A 189 -26.60 17.85 0.69
CA SER A 189 -26.69 17.60 2.12
C SER A 189 -27.83 16.64 2.45
N ASN A 190 -27.56 15.64 3.28
CA ASN A 190 -28.50 14.57 3.66
C ASN A 190 -29.02 13.71 2.48
N ALA A 191 -28.44 13.79 1.28
CA ALA A 191 -28.82 12.94 0.16
C ALA A 191 -28.41 11.48 0.40
N ASP A 192 -29.18 10.54 -0.14
CA ASP A 192 -28.78 9.13 -0.20
C ASP A 192 -28.11 8.88 -1.55
N LEU A 193 -26.80 8.66 -1.54
CA LEU A 193 -25.96 8.31 -2.68
C LEU A 193 -25.41 6.89 -2.51
N SER A 194 -26.02 6.07 -1.65
CA SER A 194 -25.53 4.73 -1.35
C SER A 194 -25.52 3.89 -2.62
N ASN A 195 -24.41 3.18 -2.85
CA ASN A 195 -24.19 2.35 -4.04
C ASN A 195 -24.23 3.10 -5.39
N ALA A 196 -24.25 4.43 -5.40
CA ALA A 196 -24.24 5.21 -6.65
C ALA A 196 -22.90 5.07 -7.37
N ASP A 197 -22.93 5.14 -8.71
CA ASP A 197 -21.72 5.29 -9.52
C ASP A 197 -21.44 6.78 -9.76
N LEU A 198 -20.46 7.31 -9.04
CA LEU A 198 -19.94 8.69 -9.14
C LEU A 198 -18.54 8.69 -9.76
N SER A 199 -18.16 7.64 -10.48
CA SER A 199 -16.83 7.56 -11.07
C SER A 199 -16.59 8.70 -12.05
N ASN A 200 -15.44 9.35 -11.94
CA ASN A 200 -15.06 10.54 -12.74
C ASN A 200 -16.00 11.76 -12.54
N ALA A 201 -16.90 11.76 -11.56
CA ALA A 201 -17.75 12.92 -11.30
C ALA A 201 -16.93 14.09 -10.73
N ASP A 202 -17.34 15.32 -11.07
CA ASP A 202 -16.81 16.53 -10.43
C ASP A 202 -17.76 16.92 -9.29
N LEU A 203 -17.29 16.76 -8.05
CA LEU A 203 -17.96 17.14 -6.80
C LEU A 203 -17.20 18.28 -6.10
N SER A 204 -16.33 18.99 -6.83
CA SER A 204 -15.53 20.06 -6.22
C SER A 204 -16.42 21.18 -5.70
N ASN A 205 -16.12 21.67 -4.50
CA ASN A 205 -16.94 22.66 -3.77
C ASN A 205 -18.38 22.20 -3.43
N ALA A 206 -18.76 20.94 -3.66
CA ALA A 206 -20.11 20.46 -3.35
C ALA A 206 -20.36 20.34 -1.82
N ASN A 207 -21.61 20.52 -1.40
CA ASN A 207 -22.01 20.29 -0.02
C ASN A 207 -22.60 18.87 0.14
N LEU A 208 -21.81 17.96 0.70
CA LEU A 208 -22.15 16.56 0.97
C LEU A 208 -22.38 16.29 2.47
N SER A 209 -22.66 17.33 3.27
CA SER A 209 -22.77 17.14 4.72
C SER A 209 -23.93 16.20 5.08
N ASN A 210 -23.64 15.21 5.93
CA ASN A 210 -24.55 14.12 6.33
C ASN A 210 -25.07 13.24 5.17
N ALA A 211 -24.47 13.29 3.98
CA ALA A 211 -24.86 12.41 2.87
C ALA A 211 -24.45 10.96 3.14
N ASP A 212 -25.26 9.99 2.67
CA ASP A 212 -24.89 8.57 2.66
C ASP A 212 -24.20 8.25 1.33
N LEU A 213 -22.89 8.06 1.35
CA LEU A 213 -22.05 7.62 0.21
C LEU A 213 -21.57 6.17 0.42
N SER A 214 -22.25 5.40 1.27
CA SER A 214 -21.80 4.06 1.63
C SER A 214 -21.81 3.16 0.39
N ASN A 215 -20.70 2.44 0.19
CA ASN A 215 -20.47 1.58 -0.98
C ASN A 215 -20.49 2.31 -2.34
N ALA A 216 -20.51 3.64 -2.38
CA ALA A 216 -20.48 4.40 -3.63
C ALA A 216 -19.14 4.21 -4.37
N ASN A 217 -19.19 4.26 -5.70
CA ASN A 217 -17.99 4.28 -6.53
C ASN A 217 -17.59 5.72 -6.83
N LEU A 218 -16.55 6.23 -6.17
CA LEU A 218 -15.98 7.57 -6.33
C LEU A 218 -14.61 7.53 -7.01
N SER A 219 -14.29 6.46 -7.74
CA SER A 219 -12.97 6.33 -8.37
C SER A 219 -12.75 7.46 -9.38
N ASN A 220 -11.59 8.11 -9.31
CA ASN A 220 -11.24 9.27 -10.14
C ASN A 220 -12.16 10.50 -9.97
N ALA A 221 -13.00 10.55 -8.93
CA ALA A 221 -13.86 11.70 -8.69
C ALA A 221 -13.05 12.88 -8.12
N ASN A 222 -13.45 14.10 -8.47
CA ASN A 222 -12.89 15.32 -7.88
C ASN A 222 -13.77 15.77 -6.71
N LEU A 223 -13.32 15.57 -5.47
CA LEU A 223 -13.97 16.06 -4.24
C LEU A 223 -13.18 17.22 -3.60
N SER A 224 -12.32 17.90 -4.37
CA SER A 224 -11.51 18.99 -3.84
C SER A 224 -12.40 20.09 -3.25
N ASN A 225 -12.06 20.56 -2.04
CA ASN A 225 -12.84 21.56 -1.29
C ASN A 225 -14.29 21.16 -0.93
N ALA A 226 -14.72 19.92 -1.17
CA ALA A 226 -16.07 19.48 -0.81
C ALA A 226 -16.27 19.50 0.72
N ASN A 227 -17.51 19.74 1.16
CA ASN A 227 -17.89 19.61 2.56
C ASN A 227 -18.40 18.19 2.84
N LEU A 228 -17.57 17.36 3.49
CA LEU A 228 -17.89 15.97 3.84
C LEU A 228 -18.26 15.79 5.32
N SER A 229 -18.66 16.87 6.00
CA SER A 229 -19.04 16.82 7.43
C SER A 229 -20.07 15.72 7.68
N ASN A 230 -19.74 14.75 8.53
CA ASN A 230 -20.59 13.61 8.93
C ASN A 230 -21.08 12.73 7.76
N ALA A 231 -20.48 12.82 6.57
CA ALA A 231 -20.84 11.94 5.46
C ALA A 231 -20.45 10.49 5.78
N ASP A 232 -21.27 9.52 5.34
CA ASP A 232 -20.92 8.10 5.41
C ASP A 232 -20.25 7.64 4.13
N LEU A 233 -18.92 7.47 4.13
CA LEU A 233 -18.12 6.94 3.03
C LEU A 233 -17.69 5.48 3.30
N SER A 234 -18.41 4.76 4.17
CA SER A 234 -18.02 3.39 4.52
C SER A 234 -18.03 2.48 3.30
N ASN A 235 -16.94 1.74 3.13
CA ASN A 235 -16.67 0.86 1.98
C ASN A 235 -16.73 1.56 0.60
N ALA A 236 -16.71 2.89 0.54
CA ALA A 236 -16.68 3.61 -0.72
C ALA A 236 -15.33 3.37 -1.44
N ASN A 237 -15.37 3.37 -2.78
CA ASN A 237 -14.16 3.30 -3.58
C ASN A 237 -13.67 4.71 -3.93
N LEU A 238 -12.63 5.20 -3.26
CA LEU A 238 -12.02 6.52 -3.48
C LEU A 238 -10.66 6.41 -4.21
N SER A 239 -10.41 5.29 -4.89
CA SER A 239 -9.15 5.10 -5.63
C SER A 239 -8.95 6.20 -6.66
N ASP A 240 -7.78 6.83 -6.64
CA ASP A 240 -7.42 7.91 -7.56
C ASP A 240 -8.32 9.17 -7.44
N ALA A 241 -9.12 9.28 -6.37
CA ALA A 241 -9.94 10.48 -6.12
C ALA A 241 -9.10 11.64 -5.57
N ASP A 242 -9.52 12.86 -5.87
CA ASP A 242 -8.94 14.08 -5.30
C ASP A 242 -9.79 14.54 -4.10
N LEU A 243 -9.27 14.41 -2.87
CA LEU A 243 -9.87 14.96 -1.65
C LEU A 243 -9.04 16.12 -1.09
N SER A 244 -8.18 16.74 -1.91
CA SER A 244 -7.34 17.85 -1.49
C SER A 244 -8.21 18.99 -0.95
N ASN A 245 -7.83 19.50 0.22
CA ASN A 245 -8.57 20.56 0.93
C ASN A 245 -10.05 20.24 1.25
N ALA A 246 -10.49 18.98 1.13
CA ALA A 246 -11.84 18.61 1.55
C ALA A 246 -12.02 18.93 3.04
N THR A 247 -13.06 19.68 3.35
CA THR A 247 -13.27 20.21 4.71
C THR A 247 -14.04 19.21 5.55
N ASN A 248 -13.74 19.21 6.85
CA ASN A 248 -14.47 18.44 7.87
C ASN A 248 -14.56 16.92 7.60
N LEU A 249 -13.55 16.36 6.93
CA LEU A 249 -13.36 14.92 6.86
C LEU A 249 -13.24 14.30 8.25
N ASN A 250 -12.81 15.04 9.27
CA ASN A 250 -12.69 14.58 10.66
C ASN A 250 -13.95 13.88 11.20
N SER A 251 -15.16 14.28 10.80
CA SER A 251 -16.41 13.60 11.22
C SER A 251 -16.98 12.60 10.21
N ALA A 252 -16.41 12.50 9.00
CA ALA A 252 -16.84 11.52 8.00
C ALA A 252 -16.44 10.09 8.38
N ASN A 253 -17.32 9.13 8.11
CA ASN A 253 -17.06 7.70 8.31
C ASN A 253 -16.34 7.12 7.08
N LEU A 254 -15.04 6.81 7.21
CA LEU A 254 -14.24 6.21 6.13
C LEU A 254 -14.00 4.71 6.35
N ASN A 255 -14.73 4.06 7.26
CA ASN A 255 -14.48 2.65 7.62
C ASN A 255 -14.54 1.74 6.38
N GLY A 256 -13.43 1.06 6.07
CA GLY A 256 -13.34 0.14 4.93
C GLY A 256 -13.21 0.81 3.55
N ALA A 257 -13.12 2.14 3.47
CA ALA A 257 -12.92 2.84 2.20
C ALA A 257 -11.56 2.52 1.56
N ASN A 258 -11.52 2.47 0.23
CA ASN A 258 -10.29 2.27 -0.54
C ASN A 258 -9.66 3.63 -0.89
N LEU A 259 -8.50 3.95 -0.31
CA LEU A 259 -7.81 5.25 -0.45
C LEU A 259 -6.47 5.15 -1.20
N ASN A 260 -6.30 4.14 -2.05
CA ASN A 260 -5.08 3.98 -2.85
C ASN A 260 -4.96 5.11 -3.88
N ASN A 261 -3.75 5.67 -4.04
CA ASN A 261 -3.48 6.81 -4.94
C ASN A 261 -4.36 8.05 -4.70
N THR A 262 -5.03 8.15 -3.56
CA THR A 262 -5.91 9.28 -3.28
C THR A 262 -5.09 10.52 -2.89
N ASP A 263 -5.46 11.69 -3.41
CA ASP A 263 -4.87 12.95 -2.95
C ASP A 263 -5.58 13.43 -1.66
N LEU A 264 -4.87 13.31 -0.54
CA LEU A 264 -5.26 13.75 0.81
C LEU A 264 -4.33 14.86 1.32
N SER A 265 -3.64 15.56 0.40
CA SER A 265 -2.69 16.61 0.76
C SER A 265 -3.40 17.73 1.54
N SER A 266 -2.75 18.19 2.62
CA SER A 266 -3.27 19.23 3.53
C SER A 266 -4.62 18.93 4.21
N VAL A 267 -5.10 17.69 4.19
CA VAL A 267 -6.35 17.30 4.86
C VAL A 267 -6.12 17.14 6.38
N ASN A 268 -7.15 17.46 7.17
CA ASN A 268 -7.17 17.16 8.60
C ASN A 268 -7.78 15.79 8.89
N LEU A 269 -6.92 14.85 9.30
CA LEU A 269 -7.20 13.47 9.66
C LEU A 269 -6.83 13.15 11.12
N SER A 270 -6.57 14.17 11.94
CA SER A 270 -6.15 14.02 13.33
C SER A 270 -7.11 13.15 14.15
N HIS A 271 -6.54 12.33 15.03
CA HIS A 271 -7.24 11.42 15.96
C HIS A 271 -8.14 10.35 15.33
N LYS A 272 -8.08 10.14 14.01
CA LYS A 272 -8.84 9.07 13.35
C LYS A 272 -8.25 7.68 13.58
N ASN A 273 -9.12 6.67 13.50
CA ASN A 273 -8.68 5.27 13.49
C ASN A 273 -8.66 4.74 12.06
N PHE A 274 -7.45 4.56 11.56
CA PHE A 274 -7.11 3.98 10.26
C PHE A 274 -6.25 2.72 10.40
N SER A 275 -6.36 2.00 11.52
CA SER A 275 -5.64 0.74 11.69
C SER A 275 -6.03 -0.25 10.59
N HIS A 276 -5.03 -0.95 10.03
CA HIS A 276 -5.16 -1.90 8.92
C HIS A 276 -5.63 -1.32 7.56
N PHE A 277 -5.71 0.01 7.39
CA PHE A 277 -6.09 0.60 6.11
C PHE A 277 -5.01 0.46 5.04
N ASN A 278 -5.43 0.49 3.78
CA ASN A 278 -4.52 0.61 2.65
C ASN A 278 -4.46 2.07 2.16
N PHE A 279 -3.28 2.65 2.29
CA PHE A 279 -2.84 3.97 1.82
C PHE A 279 -1.60 3.83 0.91
N SER A 280 -1.40 2.67 0.29
CA SER A 280 -0.30 2.50 -0.67
C SER A 280 -0.39 3.57 -1.75
N ASP A 281 0.74 4.23 -2.02
CA ASP A 281 0.89 5.28 -3.03
C ASP A 281 -0.01 6.53 -2.80
N ALA A 282 -0.59 6.71 -1.61
CA ALA A 282 -1.42 7.88 -1.29
C ALA A 282 -0.59 9.17 -1.14
N TYR A 283 -1.16 10.31 -1.53
CA TYR A 283 -0.56 11.63 -1.31
C TYR A 283 -1.11 12.25 -0.02
N LEU A 284 -0.30 12.26 1.03
CA LEU A 284 -0.59 12.78 2.37
C LEU A 284 0.34 13.96 2.72
N SER A 285 0.89 14.62 1.71
CA SER A 285 1.85 15.72 1.90
C SER A 285 1.21 16.86 2.70
N SER A 286 1.91 17.34 3.73
CA SER A 286 1.45 18.38 4.67
C SER A 286 0.10 18.08 5.37
N ALA A 287 -0.36 16.82 5.41
CA ALA A 287 -1.60 16.48 6.09
C ALA A 287 -1.48 16.62 7.62
N GLU A 288 -2.57 17.01 8.28
CA GLU A 288 -2.67 17.05 9.74
C GLU A 288 -3.12 15.66 10.23
N LEU A 289 -2.20 14.90 10.80
CA LEU A 289 -2.36 13.50 11.23
C LEU A 289 -2.08 13.33 12.74
N GLU A 290 -2.20 14.40 13.52
CA GLU A 290 -1.90 14.40 14.95
C GLU A 290 -2.74 13.34 15.68
N GLY A 291 -2.09 12.45 16.43
CA GLY A 291 -2.75 11.41 17.22
C GLY A 291 -3.53 10.38 16.41
N VAL A 292 -3.33 10.30 15.08
CA VAL A 292 -3.98 9.31 14.22
C VAL A 292 -3.53 7.89 14.60
N ASN A 293 -4.44 6.91 14.53
CA ASN A 293 -4.09 5.50 14.65
C ASN A 293 -3.95 4.85 13.26
N LEU A 294 -2.71 4.71 12.79
CA LEU A 294 -2.32 4.03 11.55
C LEU A 294 -1.66 2.66 11.83
N SER A 295 -1.92 2.04 12.99
CA SER A 295 -1.31 0.75 13.32
C SER A 295 -1.65 -0.33 12.29
N TYR A 296 -0.63 -1.07 11.85
CA TYR A 296 -0.72 -2.08 10.79
C TYR A 296 -1.28 -1.58 9.44
N ALA A 297 -1.33 -0.27 9.22
CA ALA A 297 -1.72 0.28 7.92
C ALA A 297 -0.63 0.00 6.86
N ASN A 298 -1.04 -0.11 5.60
CA ASN A 298 -0.13 -0.15 4.47
C ASN A 298 0.04 1.26 3.89
N LEU A 299 1.23 1.84 4.03
CA LEU A 299 1.64 3.17 3.56
C LEU A 299 2.86 3.05 2.62
N GLU A 300 3.01 1.90 1.95
CA GLU A 300 4.07 1.68 0.96
C GLU A 300 4.05 2.77 -0.11
N ASN A 301 5.21 3.37 -0.40
CA ASN A 301 5.39 4.49 -1.34
C ASN A 301 4.54 5.76 -1.07
N ALA A 302 3.87 5.88 0.08
CA ALA A 302 3.05 7.06 0.38
C ALA A 302 3.91 8.32 0.52
N ASP A 303 3.39 9.46 0.05
CA ASP A 303 3.99 10.78 0.25
C ASP A 303 3.43 11.41 1.53
N LEU A 304 4.18 11.36 2.62
CA LEU A 304 3.90 11.98 3.91
C LEU A 304 4.81 13.20 4.16
N SER A 305 5.38 13.78 3.10
CA SER A 305 6.34 14.89 3.24
C SER A 305 5.70 16.09 3.94
N GLY A 306 6.35 16.61 4.97
CA GLY A 306 5.86 17.72 5.80
C GLY A 306 4.61 17.43 6.65
N ALA A 307 4.10 16.19 6.68
CA ALA A 307 2.90 15.87 7.44
C ALA A 307 3.10 15.99 8.97
N ASN A 308 2.05 16.37 9.69
CA ASN A 308 2.06 16.43 11.15
C ASN A 308 1.55 15.10 11.75
N LEU A 309 2.46 14.20 12.12
CA LEU A 309 2.20 12.89 12.72
C LEU A 309 2.50 12.88 14.24
N GLU A 310 2.46 14.04 14.91
CA GLU A 310 2.71 14.13 16.35
C GLU A 310 1.76 13.20 17.11
N ASN A 311 2.26 12.43 18.07
CA ASN A 311 1.50 11.46 18.87
C ASN A 311 0.80 10.34 18.06
N ALA A 312 1.09 10.18 16.76
CA ALA A 312 0.47 9.16 15.92
C ALA A 312 0.89 7.73 16.33
N ASN A 313 -0.03 6.76 16.17
CA ASN A 313 0.28 5.34 16.34
C ASN A 313 0.48 4.67 14.98
N LEU A 314 1.73 4.46 14.59
CA LEU A 314 2.18 3.77 13.37
C LEU A 314 2.72 2.35 13.66
N SER A 315 2.37 1.76 14.81
CA SER A 315 2.93 0.46 15.21
C SER A 315 2.59 -0.64 14.20
N GLY A 316 3.61 -1.38 13.76
CA GLY A 316 3.48 -2.43 12.76
C GLY A 316 3.08 -1.96 11.35
N ALA A 317 3.03 -0.65 11.08
CA ALA A 317 2.70 -0.12 9.76
C ALA A 317 3.78 -0.48 8.71
N ASN A 318 3.37 -0.63 7.45
CA ASN A 318 4.29 -0.76 6.32
C ASN A 318 4.53 0.62 5.69
N LEU A 319 5.71 1.19 5.87
CA LEU A 319 6.17 2.48 5.33
C LEU A 319 7.34 2.29 4.35
N GLU A 320 7.42 1.12 3.72
CA GLU A 320 8.48 0.82 2.75
C GLU A 320 8.46 1.85 1.60
N ASN A 321 9.62 2.44 1.30
CA ASN A 321 9.81 3.51 0.32
C ASN A 321 8.95 4.78 0.51
N ALA A 322 8.30 4.98 1.66
CA ALA A 322 7.51 6.19 1.90
C ALA A 322 8.39 7.45 2.01
N ASP A 323 7.88 8.59 1.57
CA ASP A 323 8.51 9.91 1.78
C ASP A 323 7.95 10.54 3.05
N LEU A 324 8.74 10.61 4.11
CA LEU A 324 8.44 11.28 5.38
C LEU A 324 9.32 12.54 5.55
N SER A 325 9.88 13.08 4.48
CA SER A 325 10.81 14.21 4.56
C SER A 325 10.14 15.43 5.18
N GLY A 326 10.77 16.03 6.20
CA GLY A 326 10.23 17.16 6.94
C GLY A 326 9.00 16.88 7.82
N ALA A 327 8.54 15.63 7.94
CA ALA A 327 7.37 15.28 8.75
C ALA A 327 7.62 15.46 10.26
N ASN A 328 6.59 15.83 11.02
CA ASN A 328 6.65 15.88 12.49
C ASN A 328 6.20 14.54 13.09
N LEU A 329 7.12 13.72 13.59
CA LEU A 329 6.86 12.41 14.22
C LEU A 329 7.10 12.45 15.74
N GLU A 330 7.06 13.63 16.36
CA GLU A 330 7.30 13.78 17.78
C GLU A 330 6.31 12.92 18.59
N ASN A 331 6.83 12.16 19.57
CA ASN A 331 6.06 11.21 20.40
C ASN A 331 5.33 10.09 19.62
N ALA A 332 5.59 9.90 18.32
CA ALA A 332 4.91 8.88 17.52
C ALA A 332 5.35 7.45 17.91
N ASN A 333 4.42 6.50 17.85
CA ASN A 333 4.70 5.09 18.08
C ASN A 333 4.95 4.36 16.74
N LEU A 334 6.21 4.16 16.38
CA LEU A 334 6.65 3.44 15.18
C LEU A 334 7.09 1.99 15.51
N SER A 335 6.69 1.45 16.66
CA SER A 335 7.18 0.14 17.09
C SER A 335 6.79 -0.97 16.10
N GLY A 336 7.79 -1.74 15.66
CA GLY A 336 7.63 -2.81 14.66
C GLY A 336 7.30 -2.33 13.24
N ALA A 337 7.30 -1.03 12.95
CA ALA A 337 7.03 -0.52 11.61
C ALA A 337 8.12 -0.93 10.60
N ASN A 338 7.73 -1.19 9.35
CA ASN A 338 8.67 -1.40 8.25
C ASN A 338 8.99 -0.06 7.58
N LEU A 339 10.14 0.54 7.84
CA LEU A 339 10.59 1.80 7.22
C LEU A 339 11.62 1.54 6.11
N GLU A 340 11.67 0.34 5.54
CA GLU A 340 12.74 0.00 4.58
C GLU A 340 12.80 1.01 3.42
N ASN A 341 13.96 1.62 3.21
CA ASN A 341 14.21 2.66 2.21
C ASN A 341 13.36 3.95 2.30
N ALA A 342 12.64 4.19 3.40
CA ALA A 342 11.88 5.44 3.57
C ALA A 342 12.81 6.67 3.67
N ASP A 343 12.34 7.82 3.16
CA ASP A 343 13.02 9.11 3.33
C ASP A 343 12.52 9.82 4.59
N LEU A 344 13.37 9.98 5.60
CA LEU A 344 13.08 10.69 6.86
C LEU A 344 13.90 11.99 6.95
N SER A 345 14.43 12.50 5.84
CA SER A 345 15.28 13.70 5.86
C SER A 345 14.52 14.92 6.36
N GLY A 346 15.01 15.60 7.39
CA GLY A 346 14.34 16.74 8.00
C GLY A 346 13.20 16.37 8.96
N ALA A 347 12.89 15.10 9.16
CA ALA A 347 11.78 14.67 10.02
C ALA A 347 12.13 14.87 11.52
N ASN A 348 11.14 15.24 12.34
CA ASN A 348 11.30 15.34 13.79
C ASN A 348 10.89 14.02 14.46
N LEU A 349 11.84 13.19 14.94
CA LEU A 349 11.53 11.95 15.67
C LEU A 349 11.78 12.08 17.19
N GLU A 350 11.70 13.29 17.76
CA GLU A 350 11.88 13.49 19.20
C GLU A 350 10.90 12.60 20.00
N ASN A 351 11.42 11.79 20.93
CA ASN A 351 10.66 10.83 21.75
C ASN A 351 9.90 9.73 20.97
N ALA A 352 10.15 9.56 19.67
CA ALA A 352 9.47 8.52 18.89
C ALA A 352 9.91 7.10 19.31
N ASN A 353 8.94 6.18 19.42
CA ASN A 353 9.23 4.78 19.76
C ASN A 353 9.54 3.96 18.49
N LEU A 354 10.83 3.70 18.25
CA LEU A 354 11.31 2.89 17.11
C LEU A 354 11.62 1.42 17.49
N SER A 355 11.09 0.92 18.60
CA SER A 355 11.33 -0.45 19.05
C SER A 355 10.90 -1.46 17.99
N GLY A 356 11.84 -2.24 17.46
CA GLY A 356 11.61 -3.24 16.43
C GLY A 356 11.38 -2.69 15.01
N ALA A 357 11.47 -1.38 14.80
CA ALA A 357 11.29 -0.78 13.49
C ALA A 357 12.44 -1.11 12.53
N ASN A 358 12.13 -1.44 11.27
CA ASN A 358 13.13 -1.73 10.24
C ASN A 358 13.65 -0.43 9.62
N LEU A 359 14.80 0.07 10.09
CA LEU A 359 15.45 1.28 9.57
C LEU A 359 16.44 0.99 8.42
N THR A 360 16.36 -0.18 7.79
CA THR A 360 17.27 -0.56 6.71
C THR A 360 17.04 0.36 5.51
N GLY A 361 18.09 0.96 5.00
CA GLY A 361 18.04 1.77 3.81
C GLY A 361 17.46 3.18 3.99
N THR A 362 16.96 3.57 5.16
CA THR A 362 16.36 4.90 5.34
C THR A 362 17.35 6.04 5.15
N ILE A 363 16.85 7.20 4.72
CA ILE A 363 17.59 8.46 4.63
C ILE A 363 17.23 9.31 5.85
N ILE A 364 18.19 9.72 6.69
CA ILE A 364 17.91 10.49 7.93
C ILE A 364 19.12 11.34 8.34
N ASP A 365 18.91 12.55 8.90
CA ASP A 365 19.96 13.34 9.56
C ASP A 365 20.07 12.96 11.05
N ILE A 366 20.88 11.91 11.29
CA ILE A 366 21.18 11.36 12.60
C ILE A 366 21.70 12.37 13.65
N LYS A 367 22.11 13.59 13.28
CA LYS A 367 22.67 14.58 14.23
C LYS A 367 21.60 15.39 14.95
N LYS A 368 20.38 15.50 14.40
CA LYS A 368 19.34 16.40 14.90
C LYS A 368 18.00 15.72 15.14
N GLU A 369 17.75 14.60 14.46
CA GLU A 369 16.39 14.14 14.22
C GLU A 369 15.97 12.98 15.11
N ILE A 370 16.92 12.28 15.74
CA ILE A 370 16.66 10.98 16.37
C ILE A 370 17.45 10.77 17.66
N ASP A 371 16.87 10.03 18.61
CA ASP A 371 17.54 9.64 19.84
C ASP A 371 18.86 8.87 19.61
N HIS A 372 19.81 9.08 20.52
CA HIS A 372 21.16 8.51 20.43
C HIS A 372 21.18 6.99 20.22
N LYS A 373 20.27 6.26 20.88
CA LYS A 373 20.10 4.80 20.71
C LYS A 373 19.80 4.44 19.26
N TRP A 374 18.78 5.07 18.69
CA TRP A 374 18.32 4.76 17.34
C TRP A 374 19.30 5.26 16.27
N ALA A 375 20.03 6.35 16.53
CA ALA A 375 21.15 6.76 15.68
C ALA A 375 22.22 5.67 15.57
N ILE A 376 22.51 4.94 16.66
CA ILE A 376 23.45 3.80 16.64
C ILE A 376 22.86 2.61 15.87
N VAL A 377 21.59 2.26 16.11
CA VAL A 377 20.89 1.19 15.38
C VAL A 377 20.93 1.46 13.88
N TRP A 378 20.60 2.68 13.45
CA TRP A 378 20.64 3.10 12.06
C TRP A 378 22.06 2.95 11.47
N LYS A 379 23.10 3.40 12.18
CA LYS A 379 24.51 3.23 11.76
C LYS A 379 24.88 1.76 11.57
N ILE A 380 24.40 0.87 12.45
CA ILE A 380 24.68 -0.57 12.35
C ILE A 380 24.04 -1.17 11.09
N LEU A 381 22.80 -0.81 10.78
CA LEU A 381 22.06 -1.31 9.61
C LEU A 381 22.60 -0.75 8.29
N ASN A 382 23.01 0.52 8.26
CA ASN A 382 23.27 1.27 7.02
C ASN A 382 24.75 1.52 6.70
N GLN A 383 25.67 0.71 7.23
CA GLN A 383 27.13 0.88 7.10
C GLN A 383 27.61 1.10 5.65
N GLU A 384 27.02 0.41 4.67
CA GLU A 384 27.42 0.52 3.26
C GLU A 384 26.90 1.79 2.57
N LYS A 385 25.64 2.17 2.82
CA LYS A 385 25.05 3.43 2.32
C LYS A 385 25.80 4.63 2.90
N PHE A 386 26.15 4.59 4.18
CA PHE A 386 26.95 5.62 4.83
C PHE A 386 28.33 5.77 4.17
N ALA A 387 28.96 4.67 3.76
CA ALA A 387 30.23 4.72 3.03
C ALA A 387 30.10 5.32 1.61
N GLN A 388 28.92 5.22 0.97
CA GLN A 388 28.63 5.81 -0.35
C GLN A 388 28.28 7.31 -0.26
N ILE A 389 27.46 7.73 0.70
CA ILE A 389 27.14 9.15 0.97
C ILE A 389 28.45 9.93 1.22
N ASN A 390 29.33 9.38 2.06
CA ASN A 390 30.65 9.95 2.35
C ASN A 390 31.59 10.07 1.13
N GLN A 391 31.32 9.37 0.02
CA GLN A 391 32.10 9.49 -1.22
C GLN A 391 31.54 10.56 -2.16
N GLN A 392 30.25 10.89 -2.07
CA GLN A 392 29.57 11.86 -2.95
C GLN A 392 29.65 13.30 -2.42
N GLU A 393 29.64 13.52 -1.10
CA GLU A 393 29.69 14.86 -0.47
C GLU A 393 31.10 15.48 -0.37
N LYS A 394 31.87 15.47 -1.46
CA LYS A 394 33.26 15.95 -1.46
C LYS A 394 33.49 17.45 -1.28
N ASN A 395 32.47 18.28 -0.99
CA ASN A 395 32.64 19.74 -0.94
C ASN A 395 32.16 20.49 0.30
N GLN A 396 31.49 19.89 1.29
CA GLN A 396 31.26 20.56 2.58
C GLN A 396 31.16 19.54 3.72
N ILE A 397 32.30 19.24 4.36
CA ILE A 397 32.49 19.02 5.82
C ILE A 397 34.00 18.78 6.04
N SER A 398 34.54 19.39 7.10
CA SER A 398 35.95 19.39 7.51
C SER A 398 36.57 17.98 7.60
N LEU A 399 37.84 17.88 7.20
CA LEU A 399 38.76 16.72 7.23
C LEU A 399 39.04 16.11 8.63
N SER A 400 38.11 16.21 9.58
CA SER A 400 38.20 15.66 10.94
C SER A 400 37.11 14.65 11.30
N GLU A 401 36.13 14.36 10.43
CA GLU A 401 34.98 13.47 10.72
C GLU A 401 35.00 12.12 9.98
N THR A 402 36.14 11.71 9.42
CA THR A 402 36.31 10.40 8.75
C THR A 402 36.52 9.23 9.73
N ARG A 403 35.52 8.89 10.55
CA ARG A 403 35.51 7.62 11.29
C ARG A 403 34.35 6.72 10.89
N ASN A 404 34.52 6.01 9.77
CA ASN A 404 33.85 4.74 9.47
C ASN A 404 34.34 3.58 10.38
N HIS A 405 34.73 3.90 11.60
CA HIS A 405 35.07 2.94 12.63
C HIS A 405 34.29 3.37 13.85
N PHE A 406 33.33 2.54 14.28
CA PHE A 406 32.94 2.53 15.68
C PHE A 406 34.25 2.60 16.47
N SER A 407 34.46 3.66 17.24
CA SER A 407 35.65 3.76 18.06
C SER A 407 35.72 2.53 18.96
N LYS A 408 36.90 2.14 19.43
CA LYS A 408 37.09 0.92 20.24
C LYS A 408 36.12 0.79 21.44
N TYR A 409 35.54 1.91 21.88
CA TYR A 409 34.63 2.04 23.01
C TYR A 409 33.20 2.46 22.62
N GLU A 410 32.92 2.71 21.34
CA GLU A 410 31.66 3.32 20.89
C GLU A 410 30.45 2.41 21.01
N LEU A 411 30.63 1.10 21.26
CA LEU A 411 29.53 0.16 21.44
C LEU A 411 29.59 -0.59 22.78
N GLU A 412 30.53 -0.22 23.67
CA GLU A 412 30.64 -0.78 25.01
C GLU A 412 29.55 -0.18 25.92
N CYS A 413 28.85 -1.02 26.69
CA CYS A 413 27.80 -0.64 27.63
C CYS A 413 26.62 0.13 27.01
N ILE A 414 26.31 -0.13 25.73
CA ILE A 414 25.21 0.54 25.02
C ILE A 414 23.90 -0.21 25.15
N ASP A 415 22.78 0.52 25.25
CA ASP A 415 21.45 -0.04 25.11
C ASP A 415 21.04 -0.14 23.63
N LEU A 416 20.94 -1.36 23.13
CA LEU A 416 20.36 -1.72 21.83
C LEU A 416 19.14 -2.63 21.99
N SER A 417 18.52 -2.68 23.18
CA SER A 417 17.35 -3.53 23.46
C SER A 417 16.17 -3.20 22.53
N ASN A 418 15.35 -4.19 22.23
CA ASN A 418 14.18 -4.10 21.35
C ASN A 418 14.52 -3.53 19.95
N SER A 419 15.74 -3.75 19.44
CA SER A 419 16.14 -3.23 18.12
C SER A 419 15.93 -4.25 17.00
N TYR A 420 15.61 -3.78 15.80
CA TYR A 420 15.69 -4.59 14.58
C TYR A 420 17.11 -4.54 14.02
N LEU A 421 17.83 -5.66 14.07
CA LEU A 421 19.24 -5.80 13.67
C LEU A 421 19.43 -7.04 12.78
N LYS A 422 18.39 -7.42 12.03
CA LYS A 422 18.44 -8.55 11.10
C LYS A 422 19.54 -8.31 10.06
N ASN A 423 20.34 -9.33 9.75
CA ASN A 423 21.47 -9.24 8.81
C ASN A 423 22.57 -8.22 9.20
N ALA A 424 22.58 -7.70 10.44
CA ALA A 424 23.54 -6.68 10.85
C ALA A 424 24.99 -7.18 10.78
N LYS A 425 25.91 -6.31 10.34
CA LYS A 425 27.35 -6.58 10.24
C LYS A 425 28.06 -6.12 11.51
N LEU A 426 28.25 -7.05 12.44
CA LEU A 426 28.79 -6.81 13.79
C LEU A 426 30.14 -7.52 14.04
N ALA A 427 30.78 -8.03 12.99
CA ALA A 427 32.00 -8.81 13.11
C ALA A 427 33.16 -8.00 13.74
N ASN A 428 33.87 -8.62 14.67
CA ASN A 428 35.04 -8.08 15.39
C ASN A 428 34.79 -6.80 16.20
N LEU A 429 33.53 -6.42 16.44
CA LEU A 429 33.19 -5.26 17.26
C LEU A 429 33.33 -5.57 18.76
N ASN A 430 33.62 -4.52 19.55
CA ASN A 430 33.60 -4.59 21.00
C ASN A 430 32.19 -4.23 21.52
N LEU A 431 31.45 -5.25 21.97
CA LEU A 431 30.06 -5.20 22.42
C LEU A 431 29.96 -5.64 23.89
N THR A 432 30.96 -5.24 24.69
CA THR A 432 31.04 -5.59 26.12
C THR A 432 29.90 -4.93 26.88
N HIS A 433 29.16 -5.72 27.67
CA HIS A 433 28.01 -5.25 28.45
C HIS A 433 26.92 -4.52 27.65
N THR A 434 26.89 -4.67 26.33
CA THR A 434 25.82 -4.14 25.49
C THR A 434 24.51 -4.87 25.79
N ASP A 435 23.41 -4.13 25.85
CA ASP A 435 22.08 -4.68 25.98
C ASP A 435 21.44 -4.92 24.61
N PHE A 436 21.18 -6.18 24.28
CA PHE A 436 20.49 -6.64 23.07
C PHE A 436 19.16 -7.33 23.42
N SER A 437 18.65 -7.16 24.63
CA SER A 437 17.46 -7.88 25.08
C SER A 437 16.27 -7.65 24.13
N ASN A 438 15.54 -8.71 23.82
CA ASN A 438 14.41 -8.75 22.89
C ASN A 438 14.70 -8.22 21.48
N SER A 439 15.97 -8.10 21.08
CA SER A 439 16.33 -7.61 19.76
C SER A 439 16.30 -8.72 18.71
N ASN A 440 16.10 -8.32 17.46
CA ASN A 440 16.14 -9.23 16.32
C ASN A 440 17.52 -9.20 15.66
N LEU A 441 18.39 -10.15 15.97
CA LEU A 441 19.70 -10.37 15.33
C LEU A 441 19.69 -11.59 14.40
N HIS A 442 18.52 -11.95 13.86
CA HIS A 442 18.42 -13.05 12.91
C HIS A 442 19.38 -12.83 11.73
N SER A 443 20.15 -13.86 11.38
CA SER A 443 21.16 -13.84 10.31
C SER A 443 22.27 -12.78 10.46
N ALA A 444 22.45 -12.19 11.65
CA ALA A 444 23.53 -11.22 11.88
C ALA A 444 24.93 -11.85 11.84
N ASP A 445 25.92 -11.11 11.36
CA ASP A 445 27.33 -11.51 11.35
C ASP A 445 28.04 -10.97 12.60
N LEU A 446 28.26 -11.85 13.59
CA LEU A 446 28.91 -11.56 14.86
C LEU A 446 30.29 -12.23 14.97
N ARG A 447 30.92 -12.58 13.84
CA ARG A 447 32.22 -13.29 13.83
C ARG A 447 33.28 -12.51 14.61
N GLY A 448 33.90 -13.17 15.59
CA GLY A 448 34.96 -12.56 16.41
C GLY A 448 34.53 -11.38 17.29
N ALA A 449 33.22 -11.08 17.40
CA ALA A 449 32.72 -10.00 18.24
C ALA A 449 32.98 -10.28 19.73
N ASN A 450 33.25 -9.24 20.52
CA ASN A 450 33.43 -9.35 21.97
C ASN A 450 32.14 -8.96 22.70
N LEU A 451 31.34 -9.95 23.07
CA LEU A 451 30.06 -9.85 23.77
C LEU A 451 30.19 -10.17 25.27
N THR A 452 31.36 -9.94 25.86
CA THR A 452 31.59 -10.28 27.27
C THR A 452 30.60 -9.52 28.16
N GLY A 453 29.85 -10.25 28.98
CA GLY A 453 28.85 -9.68 29.89
C GLY A 453 27.64 -9.04 29.21
N ALA A 454 27.43 -9.22 27.90
CA ALA A 454 26.30 -8.66 27.18
C ALA A 454 24.96 -9.25 27.68
N ASN A 455 23.91 -8.43 27.69
CA ASN A 455 22.54 -8.89 27.93
C ASN A 455 21.94 -9.32 26.58
N LEU A 456 21.73 -10.62 26.39
CA LEU A 456 21.16 -11.24 25.19
C LEU A 456 19.83 -11.94 25.52
N THR A 457 19.12 -11.47 26.56
CA THR A 457 17.88 -12.11 26.99
C THR A 457 16.77 -11.98 25.94
N GLY A 458 16.10 -13.07 25.60
CA GLY A 458 15.02 -13.08 24.60
C GLY A 458 15.44 -12.72 23.16
N VAL A 459 16.74 -12.62 22.89
CA VAL A 459 17.24 -12.20 21.57
C VAL A 459 16.93 -13.26 20.51
N ASN A 460 16.55 -12.83 19.31
CA ASN A 460 16.51 -13.72 18.15
C ASN A 460 17.89 -13.74 17.47
N LEU A 461 18.63 -14.83 17.62
CA LEU A 461 19.94 -15.08 16.99
C LEU A 461 19.85 -16.21 15.96
N GLN A 462 18.65 -16.52 15.46
CA GLN A 462 18.49 -17.59 14.48
C GLN A 462 19.37 -17.33 13.26
N GLU A 463 20.04 -18.36 12.76
CA GLU A 463 20.96 -18.29 11.60
C GLU A 463 22.16 -17.31 11.74
N ALA A 464 22.32 -16.65 12.89
CA ALA A 464 23.42 -15.72 13.12
C ALA A 464 24.78 -16.42 13.11
N THR A 465 25.82 -15.72 12.65
CA THR A 465 27.20 -16.26 12.63
C THR A 465 28.01 -15.73 13.82
N LEU A 466 28.22 -16.57 14.84
CA LEU A 466 28.99 -16.25 16.05
C LEU A 466 30.38 -16.93 16.08
N ILE A 467 30.97 -17.25 14.91
CA ILE A 467 32.25 -17.96 14.85
C ILE A 467 33.32 -17.17 15.61
N LYS A 468 33.98 -17.81 16.58
CA LYS A 468 35.03 -17.21 17.44
C LYS A 468 34.58 -15.97 18.24
N ALA A 469 33.27 -15.72 18.38
CA ALA A 469 32.77 -14.64 19.22
C ALA A 469 33.06 -14.92 20.70
N ASN A 470 33.29 -13.89 21.50
CA ASN A 470 33.52 -14.01 22.93
C ASN A 470 32.26 -13.62 23.72
N LEU A 471 31.49 -14.59 24.19
CA LEU A 471 30.26 -14.39 24.96
C LEU A 471 30.47 -14.66 26.46
N GLN A 472 31.70 -14.58 26.97
CA GLN A 472 31.98 -14.89 28.37
C GLN A 472 31.08 -14.08 29.32
N GLY A 473 30.36 -14.75 30.22
CA GLY A 473 29.48 -14.10 31.19
C GLY A 473 28.20 -13.45 30.61
N ALA A 474 27.92 -13.62 29.32
CA ALA A 474 26.71 -13.07 28.71
C ALA A 474 25.43 -13.77 29.19
N ASP A 475 24.31 -13.05 29.20
CA ASP A 475 23.00 -13.60 29.57
C ASP A 475 22.19 -13.96 28.33
N LEU A 476 22.10 -15.24 27.99
CA LEU A 476 21.35 -15.77 26.85
C LEU A 476 19.97 -16.31 27.27
N SER A 477 19.44 -15.93 28.43
CA SER A 477 18.16 -16.49 28.90
C SER A 477 17.04 -16.23 27.89
N ASN A 478 16.29 -17.27 27.52
CA ASN A 478 15.25 -17.26 26.48
C ASN A 478 15.71 -16.84 25.06
N ALA A 479 17.01 -16.74 24.80
CA ALA A 479 17.53 -16.45 23.47
C ALA A 479 17.20 -17.59 22.49
N ASP A 480 16.96 -17.26 21.21
CA ASP A 480 16.79 -18.23 20.14
C ASP A 480 18.04 -18.31 19.27
N LEU A 481 18.86 -19.33 19.46
CA LEU A 481 20.09 -19.59 18.70
C LEU A 481 19.92 -20.77 17.72
N ARG A 482 18.69 -21.12 17.33
CA ARG A 482 18.48 -22.18 16.34
C ARG A 482 19.16 -21.81 15.02
N TYR A 483 19.93 -22.74 14.49
CA TYR A 483 20.72 -22.64 13.25
C TYR A 483 21.90 -21.68 13.29
N ALA A 484 22.15 -21.02 14.44
CA ALA A 484 23.29 -20.13 14.61
C ALA A 484 24.63 -20.88 14.48
N ASN A 485 25.63 -20.24 13.86
CA ASN A 485 26.98 -20.76 13.75
C ASN A 485 27.86 -20.34 14.92
N ILE A 486 27.89 -21.13 15.99
CA ILE A 486 28.66 -20.87 17.22
C ILE A 486 30.07 -21.48 17.23
N HIS A 487 30.63 -21.86 16.06
CA HIS A 487 31.91 -22.57 16.02
C HIS A 487 33.04 -21.76 16.66
N GLY A 488 33.66 -22.32 17.71
CA GLY A 488 34.76 -21.66 18.44
C GLY A 488 34.34 -20.45 19.28
N ALA A 489 33.04 -20.21 19.48
CA ALA A 489 32.56 -19.16 20.36
C ALA A 489 32.89 -19.47 21.84
N ASN A 490 33.34 -18.49 22.60
CA ASN A 490 33.58 -18.63 24.04
C ASN A 490 32.27 -18.40 24.81
N LEU A 491 31.67 -19.47 25.30
CA LEU A 491 30.41 -19.42 26.07
C LEU A 491 30.62 -19.69 27.57
N ASN A 492 31.82 -19.44 28.10
CA ASN A 492 32.12 -19.67 29.50
C ASN A 492 31.29 -18.75 30.40
N ASN A 493 30.73 -19.30 31.49
CA ASN A 493 29.92 -18.58 32.48
C ASN A 493 28.68 -17.85 31.92
N THR A 494 28.18 -18.23 30.74
CA THR A 494 26.93 -17.69 30.21
C THR A 494 25.71 -18.22 30.97
N LYS A 495 24.69 -17.40 31.18
CA LYS A 495 23.34 -17.87 31.57
C LYS A 495 22.57 -18.30 30.33
N ARG A 496 21.80 -19.38 30.40
CA ARG A 496 21.13 -19.98 29.22
C ARG A 496 19.74 -20.53 29.54
N ASP A 497 19.12 -20.06 30.61
CA ASP A 497 17.83 -20.59 31.05
C ASP A 497 16.76 -20.33 29.97
N GLY A 498 16.13 -21.39 29.46
CA GLY A 498 15.14 -21.29 28.37
C GLY A 498 15.71 -20.97 26.99
N ALA A 499 17.05 -20.88 26.84
CA ALA A 499 17.68 -20.62 25.55
C ALA A 499 17.48 -21.80 24.59
N LYS A 500 17.10 -21.50 23.35
CA LYS A 500 16.85 -22.49 22.30
C LYS A 500 18.13 -22.65 21.48
N PHE A 501 18.63 -23.88 21.38
CA PHE A 501 19.71 -24.26 20.48
C PHE A 501 19.17 -25.26 19.48
N THR A 502 19.78 -25.35 18.30
CA THR A 502 19.53 -26.53 17.44
C THR A 502 20.01 -27.76 18.19
N THR A 503 19.10 -28.71 18.43
CA THR A 503 19.48 -29.99 18.99
C THR A 503 20.11 -30.85 17.89
N PHE A 504 21.01 -31.77 18.27
CA PHE A 504 21.68 -32.65 17.33
C PHE A 504 20.68 -33.54 16.57
N ASP A 505 19.54 -33.88 17.18
CA ASP A 505 18.55 -34.77 16.59
C ASP A 505 17.69 -34.08 15.52
N ASP A 506 17.38 -32.78 15.67
CA ASP A 506 16.44 -32.05 14.79
C ASP A 506 16.94 -31.88 13.34
N ILE A 507 18.25 -31.79 13.15
CA ILE A 507 18.86 -31.55 11.81
C ILE A 507 19.73 -32.70 11.31
N SER A 508 20.07 -33.66 12.17
CA SER A 508 20.99 -34.72 11.77
C SER A 508 20.43 -35.52 10.60
N CYS A 509 21.34 -35.86 9.70
CA CYS A 509 21.02 -36.74 8.59
C CYS A 509 21.64 -38.12 8.86
N SER A 510 20.89 -39.17 8.55
CA SER A 510 21.38 -40.55 8.64
C SER A 510 22.33 -40.83 7.47
N TRP A 511 23.54 -40.26 7.51
CA TRP A 511 24.54 -40.33 6.44
C TRP A 511 24.88 -41.75 5.98
N ASN A 512 24.71 -42.73 6.87
CA ASN A 512 24.90 -44.16 6.57
C ASN A 512 23.85 -44.74 5.59
N GLN A 513 22.78 -44.01 5.28
CA GLN A 513 21.76 -44.41 4.30
C GLN A 513 22.21 -44.14 2.85
N LEU A 514 23.19 -43.25 2.64
CA LEU A 514 23.65 -42.86 1.32
C LEU A 514 24.88 -43.68 0.91
N ASN A 515 24.99 -43.94 -0.39
CA ASN A 515 26.25 -44.31 -1.04
C ASN A 515 26.89 -43.10 -1.75
N ASP A 516 28.10 -43.25 -2.29
CA ASP A 516 28.84 -42.16 -2.94
C ASP A 516 28.03 -41.49 -4.07
N ASP A 517 27.36 -42.29 -4.92
CA ASP A 517 26.58 -41.77 -6.06
C ASP A 517 25.35 -40.98 -5.59
N GLN A 518 24.67 -41.45 -4.53
CA GLN A 518 23.54 -40.76 -3.92
C GLN A 518 23.97 -39.49 -3.19
N PHE A 519 25.15 -39.49 -2.53
CA PHE A 519 25.69 -38.30 -1.90
C PHE A 519 26.06 -37.22 -2.92
N GLU A 520 26.60 -37.61 -4.08
CA GLU A 520 26.83 -36.68 -5.20
C GLU A 520 25.50 -36.11 -5.74
N GLU A 521 24.44 -36.91 -5.78
CA GLU A 521 23.10 -36.46 -6.21
C GLU A 521 22.49 -35.47 -5.21
N LEU A 522 22.64 -35.73 -3.91
CA LEU A 522 22.30 -34.76 -2.86
C LEU A 522 23.07 -33.45 -3.02
N CYS A 523 24.38 -33.51 -3.26
CA CYS A 523 25.21 -32.32 -3.49
C CYS A 523 24.76 -31.56 -4.74
N TYR A 524 24.35 -32.27 -5.80
CA TYR A 524 23.80 -31.67 -7.01
C TYR A 524 22.53 -30.87 -6.72
N ASP A 525 21.58 -31.47 -6.00
CA ASP A 525 20.33 -30.80 -5.61
C ASP A 525 20.60 -29.55 -4.76
N ILE A 526 21.49 -29.66 -3.76
CA ILE A 526 21.88 -28.54 -2.89
C ILE A 526 22.48 -27.38 -3.71
N LEU A 527 23.44 -27.68 -4.59
CA LEU A 527 24.10 -26.64 -5.38
C LEU A 527 23.14 -25.99 -6.37
N ARG A 528 22.28 -26.80 -7.01
CA ARG A 528 21.25 -26.30 -7.93
C ARG A 528 20.30 -25.36 -7.23
N GLU A 529 19.82 -25.73 -6.05
CA GLU A 529 18.85 -24.94 -5.30
C GLU A 529 19.47 -23.66 -4.73
N LYS A 530 20.60 -23.79 -4.02
CA LYS A 530 21.28 -22.65 -3.38
C LYS A 530 21.62 -21.54 -4.37
N HIS A 531 22.12 -21.92 -5.54
CA HIS A 531 22.63 -20.97 -6.53
C HIS A 531 21.66 -20.74 -7.69
N LYS A 532 20.43 -21.28 -7.59
CA LYS A 532 19.37 -21.20 -8.62
C LYS A 532 19.91 -21.50 -10.03
N LEU A 533 20.71 -22.56 -10.14
CA LEU A 533 21.49 -22.86 -11.35
C LEU A 533 20.64 -23.49 -12.44
N THR A 534 20.78 -22.97 -13.65
CA THR A 534 20.23 -23.56 -14.88
C THR A 534 21.25 -24.39 -15.66
N ASP A 535 22.55 -24.08 -15.52
CA ASP A 535 23.68 -24.81 -16.13
C ASP A 535 24.52 -25.51 -15.04
N ILE A 536 24.10 -26.72 -14.67
CA ILE A 536 24.78 -27.62 -13.72
C ILE A 536 24.77 -29.05 -14.29
N GLN A 537 25.90 -29.74 -14.19
CA GLN A 537 26.10 -31.08 -14.74
C GLN A 537 26.84 -31.97 -13.73
N LYS A 538 26.28 -33.15 -13.46
CA LYS A 538 26.98 -34.24 -12.77
C LYS A 538 27.90 -34.95 -13.77
N ILE A 539 29.12 -35.27 -13.37
CA ILE A 539 30.13 -35.89 -14.24
C ILE A 539 30.20 -37.39 -13.97
N ASP A 540 29.89 -38.20 -14.98
CA ASP A 540 30.04 -39.65 -14.87
C ASP A 540 31.48 -40.08 -14.57
N LYS A 541 31.63 -41.14 -13.77
CA LYS A 541 32.92 -41.78 -13.43
C LYS A 541 33.78 -42.14 -14.65
N SER A 542 33.18 -42.35 -15.83
CA SER A 542 33.89 -42.62 -17.10
C SER A 542 34.50 -41.38 -17.76
N ARG A 543 34.09 -40.16 -17.36
CA ARG A 543 34.52 -38.87 -17.91
C ARG A 543 35.45 -38.09 -16.98
N SER A 544 35.52 -38.45 -15.71
CA SER A 544 36.44 -37.90 -14.71
C SER A 544 37.83 -38.55 -14.86
N ARG A 545 38.68 -38.01 -15.76
CA ARG A 545 40.04 -38.53 -16.01
C ARG A 545 41.01 -38.34 -14.83
N ASP A 546 40.67 -37.49 -13.87
CA ASP A 546 41.50 -37.04 -12.75
C ASP A 546 40.91 -37.41 -11.37
N GLY A 547 39.75 -38.06 -11.31
CA GLY A 547 39.20 -38.66 -10.08
C GLY A 547 38.70 -37.67 -9.02
N GLY A 548 38.49 -36.40 -9.38
CA GLY A 548 38.09 -35.35 -8.43
C GLY A 548 37.02 -34.37 -8.88
N ARG A 549 36.47 -34.52 -10.08
CA ARG A 549 35.41 -33.66 -10.62
C ARG A 549 34.08 -34.40 -10.62
N ASP A 550 33.23 -34.12 -9.64
CA ASP A 550 31.95 -34.81 -9.47
C ASP A 550 30.80 -33.97 -10.05
N ILE A 551 30.84 -32.65 -9.87
CA ILE A 551 29.83 -31.70 -10.36
C ILE A 551 30.49 -30.47 -10.99
N VAL A 552 29.86 -29.92 -12.02
CA VAL A 552 30.33 -28.73 -12.74
C VAL A 552 29.17 -27.78 -12.93
N PHE A 553 29.38 -26.51 -12.65
CA PHE A 553 28.35 -25.50 -12.85
C PHE A 553 28.96 -24.14 -13.17
N SER A 554 28.11 -23.23 -13.64
CA SER A 554 28.49 -21.87 -14.01
C SER A 554 27.70 -20.86 -13.18
N LYS A 555 28.36 -19.88 -12.56
CA LYS A 555 27.72 -18.79 -11.80
C LYS A 555 27.89 -17.46 -12.52
N GLY A 556 26.81 -16.70 -12.73
CA GLY A 556 26.85 -15.33 -13.25
C GLY A 556 26.84 -14.33 -12.10
N VAL A 557 27.67 -13.28 -12.18
CA VAL A 557 27.71 -12.18 -11.18
C VAL A 557 26.94 -10.96 -11.68
N ASP A 558 26.50 -10.93 -12.94
CA ASP A 558 25.74 -9.82 -13.53
C ASP A 558 25.28 -10.20 -14.95
N ILE A 559 24.23 -9.57 -15.47
CA ILE A 559 23.75 -9.76 -16.87
C ILE A 559 24.83 -9.47 -17.92
N ASN A 560 25.85 -8.68 -17.54
CA ASN A 560 26.93 -8.20 -18.41
C ASN A 560 28.29 -8.88 -18.18
N LYS A 561 28.42 -9.82 -17.24
CA LYS A 561 29.69 -10.52 -16.95
C LYS A 561 29.63 -11.98 -17.38
N LYS A 562 30.74 -12.48 -17.96
CA LYS A 562 30.87 -13.89 -18.33
C LYS A 562 30.77 -14.77 -17.07
N PRO A 563 29.93 -15.82 -17.08
CA PRO A 563 29.79 -16.70 -15.94
C PRO A 563 31.09 -17.42 -15.62
N ILE A 564 31.39 -17.54 -14.33
CA ILE A 564 32.56 -18.24 -13.81
C ILE A 564 32.23 -19.73 -13.73
N LYS A 565 33.12 -20.57 -14.27
CA LYS A 565 33.02 -22.03 -14.18
C LYS A 565 33.55 -22.53 -12.85
N TRP A 566 32.77 -23.40 -12.22
CA TRP A 566 33.04 -24.03 -10.93
C TRP A 566 33.15 -25.55 -11.05
N ILE A 567 33.97 -26.13 -10.18
CA ILE A 567 34.07 -27.58 -9.97
C ILE A 567 33.71 -27.89 -8.53
N ALA A 568 32.77 -28.81 -8.34
CA ALA A 568 32.44 -29.40 -7.06
C ALA A 568 33.01 -30.82 -6.96
N GLN A 569 33.61 -31.10 -5.80
CA GLN A 569 34.05 -32.43 -5.41
C GLN A 569 33.26 -32.86 -4.17
N CYS A 570 32.76 -34.09 -4.19
CA CYS A 570 31.84 -34.64 -3.20
C CYS A 570 32.49 -35.86 -2.54
N LYS A 571 32.59 -35.87 -1.22
CA LYS A 571 33.18 -36.98 -0.45
C LYS A 571 32.28 -37.42 0.69
N LEU A 572 31.62 -38.56 0.52
CA LEU A 572 30.94 -39.24 1.61
C LEU A 572 31.96 -39.82 2.60
N LYS A 573 31.70 -39.64 3.89
CA LYS A 573 32.52 -40.10 5.02
C LYS A 573 31.62 -40.78 6.05
N SER A 574 32.00 -41.99 6.45
CA SER A 574 31.40 -42.66 7.60
C SER A 574 31.81 -41.95 8.90
N ASP A 575 30.89 -41.84 9.87
CA ASP A 575 31.12 -41.32 11.22
C ASP A 575 31.65 -39.88 11.30
N LYS A 576 31.26 -39.00 10.38
CA LYS A 576 31.65 -37.57 10.38
C LYS A 576 33.18 -37.35 10.42
N ARG A 577 33.98 -38.33 9.95
CA ARG A 577 35.45 -38.30 10.00
C ARG A 577 36.03 -37.13 9.21
N SER A 578 37.19 -36.65 9.65
CA SER A 578 37.88 -35.54 8.99
C SER A 578 38.36 -35.90 7.58
N LEU A 579 38.16 -34.98 6.63
CA LEU A 579 38.68 -35.01 5.26
C LEU A 579 39.94 -34.14 5.19
N GLY A 580 41.10 -34.77 5.01
CA GLY A 580 42.39 -34.09 4.92
C GLY A 580 42.84 -33.79 3.47
N LYS A 581 43.85 -32.93 3.32
CA LYS A 581 44.42 -32.54 2.01
C LYS A 581 44.80 -33.72 1.11
N SER A 582 45.39 -34.78 1.67
CA SER A 582 45.83 -35.95 0.90
C SER A 582 44.69 -36.72 0.22
N GLN A 583 43.45 -36.50 0.66
CA GLN A 583 42.25 -37.15 0.13
C GLN A 583 41.56 -36.32 -0.96
N VAL A 584 42.07 -35.10 -1.19
CA VAL A 584 41.65 -34.14 -2.20
C VAL A 584 42.92 -33.56 -2.87
N PRO A 585 43.75 -34.40 -3.52
CA PRO A 585 45.01 -33.94 -4.11
C PRO A 585 44.77 -33.04 -5.34
N ASP A 586 45.77 -32.20 -5.64
CA ASP A 586 45.94 -31.53 -6.94
C ASP A 586 44.78 -30.64 -7.44
N ILE A 587 44.06 -30.00 -6.50
CA ILE A 587 42.96 -29.05 -6.78
C ILE A 587 43.38 -27.95 -7.77
N SER A 588 44.62 -27.44 -7.65
CA SER A 588 45.12 -26.38 -8.53
C SER A 588 45.27 -26.81 -9.98
N ASP A 589 45.82 -28.00 -10.20
CA ASP A 589 46.05 -28.52 -11.54
C ASP A 589 44.72 -28.90 -12.21
N MET A 590 43.78 -29.45 -11.45
CA MET A 590 42.42 -29.74 -11.92
C MET A 590 41.68 -28.47 -12.38
N LEU A 591 41.70 -27.40 -11.58
CA LEU A 591 41.01 -26.15 -11.93
C LEU A 591 41.62 -25.49 -13.16
N LYS A 592 42.96 -25.48 -13.26
CA LYS A 592 43.70 -24.98 -14.43
C LYS A 592 43.38 -25.80 -15.69
N ALA A 593 43.41 -27.13 -15.60
CA ALA A 593 43.11 -28.02 -16.73
C ALA A 593 41.68 -27.84 -17.27
N GLN A 594 40.74 -27.46 -16.40
CA GLN A 594 39.33 -27.28 -16.76
C GLN A 594 38.93 -25.82 -17.03
N ALA A 595 39.89 -24.89 -17.00
CA ALA A 595 39.66 -23.44 -17.08
C ALA A 595 38.58 -22.95 -16.10
N ALA A 596 38.52 -23.54 -14.91
CA ALA A 596 37.62 -23.16 -13.84
C ALA A 596 38.33 -22.17 -12.89
N LYS A 597 37.57 -21.23 -12.31
CA LYS A 597 38.07 -20.29 -11.30
C LYS A 597 37.35 -20.40 -9.95
N GLY A 598 36.39 -21.31 -9.86
CA GLY A 598 35.65 -21.61 -8.64
C GLY A 598 35.79 -23.08 -8.23
N PHE A 599 35.91 -23.34 -6.94
CA PHE A 599 36.00 -24.68 -6.38
C PHE A 599 35.08 -24.88 -5.19
N CYS A 600 34.38 -26.00 -5.13
CA CYS A 600 33.52 -26.36 -4.03
C CYS A 600 33.90 -27.75 -3.50
N ILE A 601 34.11 -27.86 -2.19
CA ILE A 601 34.23 -29.17 -1.53
C ILE A 601 32.99 -29.44 -0.69
N MET A 602 32.37 -30.60 -0.89
CA MET A 602 31.21 -31.05 -0.13
C MET A 602 31.48 -32.41 0.50
N THR A 603 31.20 -32.55 1.80
CA THR A 603 31.45 -33.80 2.52
C THR A 603 30.48 -34.01 3.68
N SER A 604 30.10 -35.27 3.93
CA SER A 604 29.37 -35.67 5.15
C SER A 604 30.29 -35.78 6.39
N GLY A 605 31.55 -35.36 6.26
CA GLY A 605 32.53 -35.30 7.34
C GLY A 605 32.89 -33.88 7.74
N ILE A 606 33.94 -33.74 8.55
CA ILE A 606 34.55 -32.45 8.91
C ILE A 606 35.66 -32.14 7.91
N ILE A 607 35.76 -30.89 7.44
CA ILE A 607 36.90 -30.46 6.62
C ILE A 607 38.10 -30.25 7.55
N GLY A 608 39.18 -31.01 7.33
CA GLY A 608 40.38 -30.95 8.18
C GLY A 608 41.18 -29.66 8.01
N ALA A 609 41.90 -29.25 9.05
CA ALA A 609 42.70 -28.01 9.04
C ALA A 609 43.67 -27.90 7.84
N THR A 610 44.34 -29.01 7.48
CA THR A 610 45.27 -29.03 6.34
C THR A 610 44.60 -28.79 4.98
N LEU A 611 43.33 -29.17 4.85
CA LEU A 611 42.53 -28.89 3.65
C LEU A 611 42.01 -27.45 3.68
N HIS A 612 41.57 -26.94 4.85
CA HIS A 612 41.23 -25.53 5.03
C HIS A 612 42.36 -24.59 4.61
N ASP A 613 43.57 -24.81 5.13
CA ASP A 613 44.75 -23.99 4.81
C ASP A 613 45.08 -24.03 3.31
N SER A 614 44.90 -25.20 2.68
CA SER A 614 45.15 -25.35 1.24
C SER A 614 44.11 -24.59 0.40
N LEU A 615 42.85 -24.60 0.82
CA LEU A 615 41.76 -23.88 0.17
C LEU A 615 41.87 -22.36 0.35
N ASP A 616 42.26 -21.90 1.54
CA ASP A 616 42.54 -20.47 1.78
C ASP A 616 43.75 -20.01 0.96
N ALA A 617 44.79 -20.83 0.82
CA ALA A 617 45.91 -20.51 -0.06
C ALA A 617 45.51 -20.35 -1.53
N LEU A 618 44.52 -21.12 -2.02
CA LEU A 618 43.99 -20.95 -3.39
C LEU A 618 43.24 -19.63 -3.55
N ARG A 619 42.42 -19.26 -2.56
CA ARG A 619 41.73 -17.96 -2.55
C ARG A 619 42.70 -16.80 -2.50
N ASP A 620 43.63 -16.84 -1.54
CA ASP A 620 44.45 -15.68 -1.19
C ASP A 620 45.64 -15.47 -2.15
N LYS A 621 46.17 -16.55 -2.75
CA LYS A 621 47.33 -16.46 -3.67
C LYS A 621 46.95 -16.49 -5.15
N GLU A 622 45.93 -17.26 -5.52
CA GLU A 622 45.56 -17.47 -6.94
C GLU A 622 44.26 -16.72 -7.32
N GLY A 623 43.58 -16.08 -6.35
CA GLY A 623 42.38 -15.29 -6.57
C GLY A 623 41.16 -16.11 -6.96
N TRP A 624 41.09 -17.37 -6.52
CA TRP A 624 39.98 -18.27 -6.83
C TRP A 624 38.85 -18.20 -5.82
N GLU A 625 37.63 -18.47 -6.28
CA GLU A 625 36.45 -18.55 -5.42
C GLU A 625 36.34 -19.96 -4.82
N VAL A 626 36.08 -20.05 -3.51
CA VAL A 626 36.04 -21.33 -2.80
C VAL A 626 34.82 -21.45 -1.91
N GLU A 627 34.07 -22.55 -2.06
CA GLU A 627 32.97 -22.96 -1.18
C GLU A 627 33.32 -24.23 -0.41
N ARG A 628 32.82 -24.30 0.82
CA ARG A 628 33.09 -25.40 1.76
C ARG A 628 31.78 -25.83 2.40
N TRP A 629 31.52 -27.13 2.31
CA TRP A 629 30.35 -27.75 2.90
C TRP A 629 30.78 -28.98 3.67
N SER A 630 30.85 -28.86 4.99
CA SER A 630 30.92 -30.00 5.89
C SER A 630 29.51 -30.52 6.15
N TYR A 631 29.43 -31.61 6.92
CA TYR A 631 28.14 -32.17 7.31
C TYR A 631 27.21 -31.14 7.97
N LEU A 632 27.76 -30.15 8.69
CA LEU A 632 26.97 -29.12 9.38
C LEU A 632 26.30 -28.15 8.41
N GLU A 633 27.04 -27.65 7.41
CA GLU A 633 26.46 -26.76 6.41
C GLU A 633 25.39 -27.49 5.59
N ILE A 634 25.59 -28.78 5.31
CA ILE A 634 24.59 -29.58 4.58
C ILE A 634 23.36 -29.85 5.47
N GLU A 635 23.54 -30.32 6.71
CA GLU A 635 22.42 -30.58 7.63
C GLU A 635 21.57 -29.32 7.88
N ARG A 636 22.19 -28.14 7.96
CA ARG A 636 21.48 -26.85 8.07
C ARG A 636 20.66 -26.53 6.81
N PHE A 637 21.30 -26.61 5.65
CA PHE A 637 20.61 -26.34 4.39
C PHE A 637 19.42 -27.29 4.18
N LEU A 638 19.56 -28.56 4.55
CA LEU A 638 18.48 -29.54 4.48
C LEU A 638 17.37 -29.33 5.52
N ALA A 639 17.67 -28.69 6.64
CA ALA A 639 16.64 -28.30 7.61
C ALA A 639 15.75 -27.17 7.05
N GLU A 640 16.34 -26.25 6.28
CA GLU A 640 15.62 -25.18 5.57
C GLU A 640 14.86 -25.70 4.33
N HIS A 641 15.27 -26.85 3.78
CA HIS A 641 14.74 -27.44 2.54
C HIS A 641 14.26 -28.90 2.76
N PRO A 642 13.16 -29.10 3.51
CA PRO A 642 12.65 -30.44 3.86
C PRO A 642 12.29 -31.30 2.64
N GLU A 643 11.92 -30.67 1.52
CA GLU A 643 11.66 -31.32 0.23
C GLU A 643 12.93 -31.91 -0.42
N ILE A 644 14.11 -31.34 -0.14
CA ILE A 644 15.39 -31.93 -0.56
C ILE A 644 15.77 -33.04 0.42
N LYS A 645 15.63 -32.79 1.73
CA LYS A 645 15.96 -33.77 2.78
C LYS A 645 15.21 -35.09 2.59
N SER A 646 13.89 -35.02 2.39
CA SER A 646 13.01 -36.19 2.23
C SER A 646 13.22 -37.00 0.94
N ARG A 647 13.84 -36.41 -0.10
CA ARG A 647 14.23 -37.15 -1.32
C ARG A 647 15.42 -38.08 -1.08
N HIS A 648 16.33 -37.68 -0.21
CA HIS A 648 17.62 -38.37 -0.01
C HIS A 648 17.66 -39.21 1.26
N PHE A 649 16.98 -38.78 2.32
CA PHE A 649 16.93 -39.49 3.58
C PHE A 649 15.51 -40.01 3.83
N LYS A 650 15.41 -41.29 4.21
CA LYS A 650 14.16 -41.88 4.67
C LYS A 650 14.14 -41.77 6.18
N ASP A 651 13.13 -41.11 6.72
CA ASP A 651 12.89 -41.00 8.16
C ASP A 651 12.73 -42.38 8.82
#